data_AF-A0A7R7VX27-F1
#
_entry.id   AF-A0A7R7VX27-F1
#
_cell.length_a   1.000
_cell.length_b   1.000
_cell.length_c   1.000
_cell.angle_alpha   90.00
_cell.angle_beta   90.00
_cell.angle_gamma   90.00
#
_symmetry.space_group_name_H-M   'P 1'
#
loop_
_entity.id
_entity.type
_entity.pdbx_description
1 polymer ?
#
loop_
_entity_poly.entity_id
_entity_poly.type
_entity_poly.pdbx_seq_one_letter_code
_entity_poly.pdbx_strand_id
1 'polypeptide(L)'
;MPPKNTDFDKLSTNELVKHLAQFTGVPVPKADVKIMGKCNITGCSLVYSGTEQAFKEVGLSWGTGANLMCMKENYLKKKRKADEAGLADYESDKRLQAAFQADLAQSDGTPRVHIQEGSGDTTDTQKSNQRRDEQFVRQVKVAQQQAPELRHTAKLSAKQRRRVFDLFDRNFKGLDDAKSLLSSPSISVRLPFPFLGTEIPKRFMVRNDQGNYHYMGREVFSGLVDAFDSMAEGFGHPNLWVYGLMGYGKSHLLATLTCFLTAYGYRVVYLPDCRICLEDPTRYLQQCLLFTWSDLPEKVEEIVKLQDMNEVANFIANNWSTSVVFVMDQLNALDDEDEASTKSHVRRWLKRCRSGLKTVLSTSANNISFHRMTQRQNYDDLFTVYGGFTRAEMDAWWSHHSAVALGDYTRDEVEDYTGCNPLLLVSCFEGGKFNLTCEEISRMIRHAQRFTGRMKDKCTEWGWSRYQSYVKACITERAVPDNIDPEHVDHRFFHERNRTGYCICGAVREAVIKELASLGTYLFSIEDSMRAMGHLISNPSVVGYFLENAVLRSIVTAGIPCLDIIGPMPQFIFQEFPSYNLSHEKALYVPRTYNFPAIDAILLRLNNVDKKAELIPIQITIQKAHRNSEEQFFNNWSFWHDYLDDYDVKVTFLWITSDGGFKRTSMEERLRKTRGGSEKVVWPDYDSAYIPLKEVNGSVWRKYQEVKAKQALLLPN
;
A
#
# COMPACT_ATOMS: atom_id res chain seq x y z
N MET A 1 -12.50 45.17 18.69
CA MET A 1 -13.44 44.21 19.32
C MET A 1 -14.84 44.49 18.80
N PRO A 2 -15.55 43.55 18.17
CA PRO A 2 -16.98 43.73 17.87
C PRO A 2 -17.82 43.39 19.11
N PRO A 3 -19.03 43.97 19.26
CA PRO A 3 -19.87 43.72 20.42
C PRO A 3 -20.39 42.27 20.41
N LYS A 4 -20.38 41.64 21.59
CA LYS A 4 -21.05 40.36 21.84
C LYS A 4 -22.55 40.62 21.97
N ASN A 5 -23.35 39.84 21.23
CA ASN A 5 -24.81 39.73 21.31
C ASN A 5 -25.63 40.96 20.89
N THR A 6 -25.61 41.29 19.61
CA THR A 6 -26.70 42.07 19.00
C THR A 6 -27.54 41.12 18.13
N ASP A 7 -28.80 40.88 18.51
CA ASP A 7 -29.79 40.18 17.66
C ASP A 7 -30.12 41.07 16.45
N PHE A 8 -29.33 40.95 15.38
CA PHE A 8 -29.50 41.74 14.14
C PHE A 8 -30.90 41.59 13.53
N ASP A 9 -31.56 40.48 13.84
CA ASP A 9 -32.89 40.04 13.46
C ASP A 9 -34.04 40.85 14.10
N LYS A 10 -33.74 41.72 15.07
CA LYS A 10 -34.72 42.65 15.69
C LYS A 10 -34.53 44.11 15.29
N LEU A 11 -33.48 44.43 14.54
CA LEU A 11 -33.16 45.80 14.17
C LEU A 11 -34.02 46.27 12.99
N SER A 12 -34.52 47.50 13.07
CA SER A 12 -35.13 48.18 11.94
C SER A 12 -34.10 48.46 10.84
N THR A 13 -34.53 48.65 9.60
CA THR A 13 -33.63 48.98 8.48
C THR A 13 -32.76 50.22 8.77
N ASN A 14 -33.28 51.19 9.52
CA ASN A 14 -32.53 52.39 9.91
C ASN A 14 -31.39 52.07 10.91
N GLU A 15 -31.63 51.16 11.86
CA GLU A 15 -30.63 50.75 12.84
C GLU A 15 -29.54 49.87 12.20
N LEU A 16 -29.93 49.03 11.24
CA LEU A 16 -29.01 48.22 10.43
C LEU A 16 -28.10 49.09 9.57
N VAL A 17 -28.65 50.10 8.89
CA VAL A 17 -27.86 51.09 8.12
C VAL A 17 -26.87 51.81 9.03
N LYS A 18 -27.28 52.19 10.25
CA LYS A 18 -26.41 52.85 11.22
C LYS A 18 -25.29 51.94 11.74
N HIS A 19 -25.58 50.67 12.01
CA HIS A 19 -24.57 49.70 12.43
C HIS A 19 -23.59 49.35 11.30
N LEU A 20 -24.06 49.23 10.07
CA LEU A 20 -23.20 49.01 8.90
C LEU A 20 -22.30 50.21 8.62
N ALA A 21 -22.83 51.44 8.73
CA ALA A 21 -22.02 52.65 8.60
C ALA A 21 -20.95 52.76 9.71
N GLN A 22 -21.26 52.31 10.93
CA GLN A 22 -20.29 52.24 12.04
C GLN A 22 -19.23 51.15 11.83
N PHE A 23 -19.61 50.01 11.27
CA PHE A 23 -18.69 48.89 11.04
C PHE A 23 -17.73 49.16 9.87
N THR A 24 -18.24 49.77 8.81
CA THR A 24 -17.48 50.06 7.59
C THR A 24 -16.78 51.43 7.63
N GLY A 25 -17.19 52.33 8.53
CA GLY A 25 -16.64 53.68 8.65
C GLY A 25 -17.12 54.65 7.57
N VAL A 26 -18.07 54.25 6.70
CA VAL A 26 -18.57 55.05 5.56
C VAL A 26 -20.10 55.16 5.64
N PRO A 27 -20.72 56.32 5.32
CA PRO A 27 -22.17 56.46 5.30
C PRO A 27 -22.80 55.51 4.29
N VAL A 28 -23.76 54.70 4.75
CA VAL A 28 -24.49 53.74 3.91
C VAL A 28 -25.85 54.33 3.53
N PRO A 29 -26.17 54.55 2.23
CA PRO A 29 -27.48 55.05 1.84
C PRO A 29 -28.58 54.01 2.12
N LYS A 30 -29.68 54.45 2.73
CA LYS A 30 -30.81 53.56 3.08
C LYS A 30 -31.41 52.85 1.86
N ALA A 31 -31.33 53.45 0.68
CA ALA A 31 -31.85 52.87 -0.57
C ALA A 31 -31.09 51.60 -1.00
N ASP A 32 -29.84 51.43 -0.54
CA ASP A 32 -28.95 50.35 -0.97
C ASP A 32 -29.00 49.12 -0.05
N VAL A 33 -29.85 49.15 0.98
CA VAL A 33 -30.03 48.08 1.96
C VAL A 33 -31.44 47.51 1.84
N LYS A 34 -31.54 46.25 1.38
CA LYS A 34 -32.83 45.53 1.29
C LYS A 34 -32.78 44.20 2.03
N ILE A 35 -33.80 43.95 2.86
CA ILE A 35 -33.98 42.68 3.57
C ILE A 35 -34.79 41.75 2.68
N MET A 36 -34.19 40.64 2.23
CA MET A 36 -34.84 39.67 1.34
C MET A 36 -35.15 38.37 2.09
N GLY A 37 -36.20 38.40 2.92
CA GLY A 37 -36.84 37.19 3.49
C GLY A 37 -36.04 36.38 4.52
N LYS A 38 -36.74 35.65 5.40
CA LYS A 38 -36.15 34.79 6.43
C LYS A 38 -35.78 33.42 5.85
N CYS A 39 -34.54 32.97 6.05
CA CYS A 39 -34.13 31.59 5.79
C CYS A 39 -33.83 30.90 7.14
N ASN A 40 -34.45 29.76 7.42
CA ASN A 40 -34.38 29.09 8.73
C ASN A 40 -33.08 28.29 8.97
N ILE A 41 -32.05 28.48 8.15
CA ILE A 41 -30.82 27.66 8.19
C ILE A 41 -29.60 28.46 8.67
N THR A 42 -29.65 29.80 8.56
CA THR A 42 -28.65 30.73 9.09
C THR A 42 -29.35 32.07 9.28
N GLY A 43 -29.19 32.76 10.42
CA GLY A 43 -29.80 34.08 10.64
C GLY A 43 -29.69 35.05 9.44
N CYS A 44 -30.65 35.98 9.34
CA CYS A 44 -30.94 36.91 8.24
C CYS A 44 -29.84 37.13 7.16
N SER A 45 -30.17 36.91 5.89
CA SER A 45 -29.36 37.33 4.75
C SER A 45 -29.60 38.81 4.42
N LEU A 46 -28.56 39.64 4.56
CA LEU A 46 -28.54 41.02 4.07
C LEU A 46 -27.85 41.08 2.71
N VAL A 47 -28.50 41.71 1.73
CA VAL A 47 -27.89 42.02 0.44
C VAL A 47 -27.70 43.53 0.35
N TYR A 48 -26.47 43.93 0.06
CA TYR A 48 -26.10 45.31 -0.27
C TYR A 48 -26.00 45.42 -1.79
N SER A 49 -26.66 46.39 -2.40
CA SER A 49 -26.52 46.66 -3.85
C SER A 49 -25.61 47.88 -4.05
N GLY A 50 -24.52 47.72 -4.79
CA GLY A 50 -23.57 48.79 -5.10
C GLY A 50 -22.68 48.42 -6.29
N THR A 51 -21.97 49.41 -6.85
CA THR A 51 -21.03 49.19 -7.97
C THR A 51 -19.80 48.41 -7.50
N GLU A 52 -19.14 47.66 -8.39
CA GLU A 52 -17.95 46.85 -8.07
C GLU A 52 -16.84 47.67 -7.39
N GLN A 53 -16.74 48.95 -7.73
CA GLN A 53 -15.76 49.87 -7.16
C GLN A 53 -16.07 50.21 -5.69
N ALA A 54 -17.35 50.36 -5.32
CA ALA A 54 -17.76 50.53 -3.93
C ALA A 54 -17.45 49.29 -3.08
N PHE A 55 -17.56 48.07 -3.64
CA PHE A 55 -17.22 46.83 -2.93
C PHE A 55 -15.71 46.67 -2.67
N LYS A 56 -14.87 47.14 -3.60
CA LYS A 56 -13.40 47.14 -3.43
C LYS A 56 -12.93 48.12 -2.36
N GLU A 57 -13.59 49.27 -2.24
CA GLU A 57 -13.26 50.29 -1.23
C GLU A 57 -13.55 49.85 0.21
N VAL A 58 -14.49 48.92 0.44
CA VAL A 58 -14.76 48.31 1.76
C VAL A 58 -14.16 46.90 1.95
N GLY A 59 -13.26 46.46 1.06
CA GLY A 59 -12.47 45.24 1.26
C GLY A 59 -13.22 43.91 1.13
N LEU A 60 -14.35 43.86 0.41
CA LEU A 60 -15.15 42.65 0.20
C LEU A 60 -14.98 42.11 -1.23
N SER A 61 -14.81 40.79 -1.39
CA SER A 61 -14.72 40.16 -2.71
C SER A 61 -16.10 39.81 -3.29
N TRP A 62 -16.31 40.09 -4.57
CA TRP A 62 -17.55 39.85 -5.28
C TRP A 62 -17.79 38.33 -5.48
N GLY A 63 -18.91 37.82 -4.96
CA GLY A 63 -19.29 36.41 -5.07
C GLY A 63 -20.80 36.25 -5.24
N THR A 64 -21.25 36.17 -6.48
CA THR A 64 -22.57 35.65 -6.90
C THR A 64 -22.29 34.71 -8.08
N GLY A 65 -22.94 33.57 -8.32
CA GLY A 65 -24.02 32.82 -7.67
C GLY A 65 -24.17 31.51 -8.48
N ALA A 66 -24.70 30.44 -7.88
CA ALA A 66 -24.73 29.07 -8.42
C ALA A 66 -25.36 28.91 -9.83
N ASN A 67 -26.17 29.87 -10.29
CA ASN A 67 -26.80 29.81 -11.61
C ASN A 67 -25.83 30.12 -12.78
N LEU A 68 -24.85 31.01 -12.57
CA LEU A 68 -23.88 31.37 -13.62
C LEU A 68 -22.90 30.21 -13.90
N MET A 69 -22.55 29.44 -12.86
CA MET A 69 -21.73 28.23 -12.96
C MET A 69 -22.44 27.12 -13.73
N CYS A 70 -23.74 26.90 -13.48
CA CYS A 70 -24.54 25.89 -14.19
C CYS A 70 -24.70 26.21 -15.69
N MET A 71 -24.94 27.49 -16.02
CA MET A 71 -25.04 27.92 -17.43
C MET A 71 -23.70 27.81 -18.16
N LYS A 72 -22.59 28.17 -17.50
CA LYS A 72 -21.24 28.01 -18.04
C LYS A 72 -20.83 26.54 -18.22
N GLU A 73 -21.20 25.66 -17.29
CA GLU A 73 -21.00 24.22 -17.42
C GLU A 73 -21.81 23.62 -18.58
N ASN A 74 -23.06 24.05 -18.76
CA ASN A 74 -23.90 23.60 -19.86
C ASN A 74 -23.37 24.08 -21.22
N TYR A 75 -22.84 25.31 -21.31
CA TYR A 75 -22.14 25.80 -22.50
C TYR A 75 -20.91 24.95 -22.81
N LEU A 76 -20.05 24.69 -21.81
CA LEU A 76 -18.83 23.89 -21.99
C LEU A 76 -19.14 22.43 -22.36
N LYS A 77 -20.21 21.83 -21.83
CA LYS A 77 -20.68 20.50 -22.22
C LYS A 77 -21.19 20.45 -23.65
N LYS A 78 -21.95 21.46 -24.09
CA LYS A 78 -22.43 21.55 -25.48
C LYS A 78 -21.27 21.76 -26.46
N LYS A 79 -20.28 22.58 -26.09
CA LYS A 79 -19.07 22.79 -26.89
C LYS A 79 -18.25 21.51 -27.05
N ARG A 80 -17.98 20.78 -25.96
CA ARG A 80 -17.28 19.48 -26.04
C ARG A 80 -18.01 18.48 -26.92
N LYS A 81 -19.34 18.39 -26.83
CA LYS A 81 -20.13 17.50 -27.71
C LYS A 81 -20.07 17.91 -29.19
N ALA A 82 -19.97 19.21 -29.49
CA ALA A 82 -19.80 19.69 -30.86
C ALA A 82 -18.38 19.41 -31.38
N ASP A 83 -17.37 19.56 -30.53
CA ASP A 83 -15.96 19.23 -30.84
C ASP A 83 -15.78 17.72 -31.08
N GLU A 84 -16.38 16.88 -30.23
CA GLU A 84 -16.38 15.42 -30.35
C GLU A 84 -17.14 14.92 -31.58
N ALA A 85 -18.15 15.68 -32.05
CA ALA A 85 -18.90 15.38 -33.26
C ALA A 85 -18.26 15.92 -34.55
N GLY A 86 -17.09 16.58 -34.46
CA GLY A 86 -16.37 17.14 -35.60
C GLY A 86 -17.06 18.35 -36.26
N LEU A 87 -17.98 19.01 -35.56
CA LEU A 87 -18.79 20.15 -36.05
C LEU A 87 -18.20 21.53 -35.68
N ALA A 88 -16.94 21.56 -35.27
CA ALA A 88 -16.25 22.77 -34.81
C ALA A 88 -15.68 23.57 -35.99
N ASP A 89 -16.55 24.31 -36.70
CA ASP A 89 -16.09 25.47 -37.46
C ASP A 89 -16.26 26.76 -36.64
N TYR A 90 -15.55 27.81 -37.06
CA TYR A 90 -15.55 29.11 -36.38
C TYR A 90 -16.95 29.79 -36.33
N GLU A 91 -17.85 29.42 -37.24
CA GLU A 91 -19.18 29.99 -37.38
C GLU A 91 -20.19 29.34 -36.41
N SER A 92 -20.00 28.06 -36.07
CA SER A 92 -20.79 27.36 -35.06
C SER A 92 -20.48 27.84 -33.63
N ASP A 93 -19.22 28.16 -33.31
CA ASP A 93 -18.80 28.70 -32.00
C ASP A 93 -19.33 30.13 -31.79
N LYS A 94 -19.39 30.96 -32.85
CA LYS A 94 -20.03 32.30 -32.80
C LYS A 94 -21.53 32.22 -32.54
N ARG A 95 -22.24 31.26 -33.14
CA ARG A 95 -23.68 31.06 -32.90
C ARG A 95 -23.95 30.57 -31.46
N LEU A 96 -23.10 29.70 -30.93
CA LEU A 96 -23.17 29.23 -29.55
C LEU A 96 -22.90 30.36 -28.53
N GLN A 97 -21.95 31.25 -28.81
CA GLN A 97 -21.71 32.43 -27.98
C GLN A 97 -22.87 33.44 -28.05
N ALA A 98 -23.44 33.67 -29.23
CA ALA A 98 -24.58 34.57 -29.39
C ALA A 98 -25.83 34.06 -28.64
N ALA A 99 -26.08 32.75 -28.65
CA ALA A 99 -27.16 32.13 -27.89
C ALA A 99 -26.93 32.25 -26.36
N PHE A 100 -25.69 32.04 -25.88
CA PHE A 100 -25.36 32.21 -24.47
C PHE A 100 -25.56 33.66 -23.98
N GLN A 101 -25.22 34.64 -24.82
CA GLN A 101 -25.45 36.06 -24.51
C GLN A 101 -26.94 36.44 -24.54
N ALA A 102 -27.74 35.83 -25.42
CA ALA A 102 -29.19 36.01 -25.44
C ALA A 102 -29.87 35.42 -24.19
N ASP A 103 -29.43 34.25 -23.72
CA ASP A 103 -29.93 33.62 -22.49
C ASP A 103 -29.59 34.45 -21.24
N LEU A 104 -28.41 35.07 -21.21
CA LEU A 104 -28.01 36.01 -20.16
C LEU A 104 -28.93 37.25 -20.12
N ALA A 105 -29.25 37.82 -21.28
CA ALA A 105 -30.09 39.01 -21.40
C ALA A 105 -31.57 38.78 -21.04
N GLN A 106 -32.08 37.54 -21.17
CA GLN A 106 -33.46 37.20 -20.78
C GLN A 106 -33.64 37.01 -19.26
N SER A 107 -32.55 36.88 -18.49
CA SER A 107 -32.60 36.60 -17.05
C SER A 107 -32.87 37.83 -16.16
N ASP A 108 -32.88 39.05 -16.71
CA ASP A 108 -33.13 40.31 -15.99
C ASP A 108 -34.59 40.81 -16.04
N GLY A 109 -35.52 40.03 -16.61
CA GLY A 109 -36.94 40.38 -16.68
C GLY A 109 -37.75 39.89 -15.48
N THR A 110 -38.28 40.80 -14.66
CA THR A 110 -39.23 40.50 -13.58
C THR A 110 -40.53 39.92 -14.15
N PRO A 111 -40.98 38.70 -13.79
CA PRO A 111 -42.25 38.18 -14.28
C PRO A 111 -43.41 38.78 -13.47
N ARG A 112 -44.26 39.56 -14.14
CA ARG A 112 -45.61 39.86 -13.65
C ARG A 112 -46.44 38.58 -13.69
N VAL A 113 -46.94 38.16 -12.53
CA VAL A 113 -47.91 37.08 -12.39
C VAL A 113 -49.22 37.53 -13.02
N HIS A 114 -49.65 36.86 -14.10
CA HIS A 114 -51.06 36.81 -14.48
C HIS A 114 -51.69 35.62 -13.77
N ILE A 115 -52.65 35.92 -12.89
CA ILE A 115 -53.55 34.92 -12.31
C ILE A 115 -54.54 34.55 -13.42
N GLN A 116 -54.52 33.30 -13.84
CA GLN A 116 -55.62 32.68 -14.56
C GLN A 116 -56.08 31.47 -13.74
N GLU A 117 -57.26 31.58 -13.16
CA GLU A 117 -57.96 30.47 -12.51
C GLU A 117 -58.42 29.47 -13.57
N GLY A 118 -58.20 28.16 -13.34
CA GLY A 118 -58.79 27.12 -14.18
C GLY A 118 -58.18 25.73 -14.01
N SER A 119 -58.91 24.87 -13.29
CA SER A 119 -58.90 23.38 -13.27
C SER A 119 -57.53 22.67 -13.24
N GLY A 120 -57.12 22.00 -12.16
CA GLY A 120 -57.87 20.93 -11.54
C GLY A 120 -57.74 19.63 -12.33
N ASP A 121 -56.52 19.07 -12.46
CA ASP A 121 -56.29 17.63 -12.47
C ASP A 121 -54.79 17.27 -12.42
N THR A 122 -54.43 16.41 -11.46
CA THR A 122 -53.08 15.84 -11.30
C THR A 122 -53.00 14.54 -12.09
N THR A 123 -52.09 14.48 -13.06
CA THR A 123 -51.89 13.32 -13.95
C THR A 123 -51.41 12.08 -13.18
N ASP A 124 -51.95 10.92 -13.54
CA ASP A 124 -51.76 9.62 -12.86
C ASP A 124 -50.28 9.18 -12.71
N THR A 125 -49.39 9.72 -13.54
CA THR A 125 -47.95 9.45 -13.50
C THR A 125 -47.27 10.04 -12.26
N GLN A 126 -47.73 11.20 -11.77
CA GLN A 126 -47.19 11.81 -10.54
C GLN A 126 -47.68 11.07 -9.29
N LYS A 127 -48.93 10.60 -9.28
CA LYS A 127 -49.49 9.79 -8.18
C LYS A 127 -48.86 8.40 -8.08
N SER A 128 -48.46 7.81 -9.22
CA SER A 128 -47.78 6.51 -9.26
C SER A 128 -46.36 6.56 -8.68
N ASN A 129 -45.59 7.60 -9.00
CA ASN A 129 -44.24 7.78 -8.46
C ASN A 129 -44.27 8.15 -6.97
N GLN A 130 -45.19 9.04 -6.58
CA GLN A 130 -45.37 9.42 -5.18
C GLN A 130 -45.81 8.23 -4.30
N ARG A 131 -46.67 7.33 -4.82
CA ARG A 131 -47.05 6.10 -4.12
C ARG A 131 -45.92 5.08 -4.03
N ARG A 132 -45.06 4.94 -5.05
CA ARG A 132 -43.87 4.09 -4.98
C ARG A 132 -42.85 4.62 -3.99
N ASP A 133 -42.63 5.93 -3.96
CA ASP A 133 -41.71 6.57 -3.02
C ASP A 133 -42.26 6.50 -1.58
N GLU A 134 -43.56 6.70 -1.36
CA GLU A 134 -44.19 6.52 -0.04
C GLU A 134 -44.22 5.06 0.42
N GLN A 135 -44.35 4.11 -0.51
CA GLN A 135 -44.33 2.68 -0.22
C GLN A 135 -42.91 2.17 0.06
N PHE A 136 -41.90 2.70 -0.63
CA PHE A 136 -40.48 2.47 -0.33
C PHE A 136 -40.11 3.10 1.02
N VAL A 137 -40.50 4.35 1.29
CA VAL A 137 -40.29 5.02 2.59
C VAL A 137 -41.03 4.31 3.72
N ARG A 138 -42.20 3.71 3.48
CA ARG A 138 -42.90 2.86 4.47
C ARG A 138 -42.21 1.51 4.67
N GLN A 139 -41.74 0.85 3.61
CA GLN A 139 -40.99 -0.41 3.73
C GLN A 139 -39.66 -0.20 4.46
N VAL A 140 -38.97 0.91 4.19
CA VAL A 140 -37.77 1.36 4.90
C VAL A 140 -38.09 1.69 6.35
N LYS A 141 -39.17 2.44 6.65
CA LYS A 141 -39.62 2.70 8.03
C LYS A 141 -40.00 1.44 8.81
N VAL A 142 -40.61 0.43 8.16
CA VAL A 142 -40.98 -0.83 8.80
C VAL A 142 -39.74 -1.71 9.03
N ALA A 143 -38.76 -1.71 8.12
CA ALA A 143 -37.47 -2.37 8.32
C ALA A 143 -36.61 -1.70 9.41
N GLN A 144 -36.77 -0.40 9.63
CA GLN A 144 -36.00 0.39 10.61
C GLN A 144 -36.64 0.44 12.00
N GLN A 145 -37.96 0.25 12.11
CA GLN A 145 -38.65 0.18 13.41
C GLN A 145 -38.33 -1.12 14.19
N GLN A 146 -37.68 -2.09 13.56
CA GLN A 146 -37.00 -3.19 14.22
C GLN A 146 -35.68 -3.44 13.48
N ALA A 147 -34.60 -2.73 13.85
CA ALA A 147 -33.24 -3.09 13.44
C ALA A 147 -32.60 -3.99 14.54
N PRO A 148 -33.02 -5.27 14.68
CA PRO A 148 -32.52 -6.16 15.73
C PRO A 148 -31.00 -6.32 15.62
N GLU A 149 -30.46 -6.27 14.41
CA GLU A 149 -29.02 -6.34 14.17
C GLU A 149 -28.26 -5.16 14.78
N LEU A 150 -28.69 -3.91 14.55
CA LEU A 150 -28.03 -2.73 15.14
C LEU A 150 -28.10 -2.77 16.67
N ARG A 151 -29.26 -3.17 17.22
CA ARG A 151 -29.44 -3.32 18.68
C ARG A 151 -28.58 -4.47 19.25
N HIS A 152 -28.43 -5.55 18.49
CA HIS A 152 -27.54 -6.65 18.84
C HIS A 152 -26.07 -6.21 18.82
N THR A 153 -25.64 -5.55 17.74
CA THR A 153 -24.30 -4.93 17.62
C THR A 153 -24.05 -3.97 18.77
N ALA A 154 -25.01 -3.12 19.14
CA ALA A 154 -24.86 -2.19 20.26
C ALA A 154 -24.58 -2.90 21.59
N LYS A 155 -25.31 -3.98 21.89
CA LYS A 155 -25.07 -4.81 23.10
C LYS A 155 -23.69 -5.45 23.08
N LEU A 156 -23.27 -5.99 21.94
CA LEU A 156 -21.95 -6.59 21.79
C LEU A 156 -20.85 -5.54 21.93
N SER A 157 -21.00 -4.38 21.29
CA SER A 157 -20.10 -3.23 21.38
C SER A 157 -19.94 -2.74 22.81
N ALA A 158 -21.03 -2.68 23.60
CA ALA A 158 -20.96 -2.32 25.03
C ALA A 158 -20.15 -3.32 25.85
N LYS A 159 -20.37 -4.62 25.64
CA LYS A 159 -19.57 -5.68 26.28
C LYS A 159 -18.11 -5.57 25.87
N GLN A 160 -17.84 -5.29 24.61
CA GLN A 160 -16.50 -5.20 24.06
C GLN A 160 -15.72 -3.99 24.57
N ARG A 161 -16.36 -2.81 24.60
CA ARG A 161 -15.77 -1.59 25.17
C ARG A 161 -15.44 -1.77 26.65
N ARG A 162 -16.32 -2.39 27.43
CA ARG A 162 -16.05 -2.72 28.83
C ARG A 162 -14.84 -3.65 28.99
N ARG A 163 -14.70 -4.65 28.12
CA ARG A 163 -13.53 -5.54 28.13
C ARG A 163 -12.22 -4.81 27.81
N VAL A 164 -12.25 -3.73 27.01
CA VAL A 164 -11.06 -2.88 26.82
C VAL A 164 -10.68 -2.23 28.15
N PHE A 165 -11.62 -1.59 28.85
CA PHE A 165 -11.35 -1.00 30.16
C PHE A 165 -10.87 -2.04 31.18
N ASP A 166 -11.57 -3.16 31.33
CA ASP A 166 -11.19 -4.23 32.26
C ASP A 166 -9.80 -4.80 31.96
N LEU A 167 -9.44 -4.94 30.67
CA LEU A 167 -8.14 -5.44 30.27
C LEU A 167 -7.04 -4.44 30.62
N PHE A 168 -7.26 -3.15 30.39
CA PHE A 168 -6.26 -2.14 30.67
C PHE A 168 -6.06 -1.93 32.17
N ASP A 169 -7.14 -1.90 32.94
CA ASP A 169 -7.10 -1.70 34.40
C ASP A 169 -6.44 -2.89 35.13
N ARG A 170 -6.61 -4.12 34.62
CA ARG A 170 -6.01 -5.32 35.23
C ARG A 170 -4.54 -5.54 34.85
N ASN A 171 -4.16 -5.21 33.61
CA ASN A 171 -2.85 -5.60 33.07
C ASN A 171 -1.83 -4.46 33.04
N PHE A 172 -2.27 -3.20 33.20
CA PHE A 172 -1.38 -2.05 33.16
C PHE A 172 -1.58 -1.17 34.39
N LYS A 173 -0.47 -0.67 34.95
CA LYS A 173 -0.49 0.21 36.14
C LYS A 173 -0.91 1.65 35.82
N GLY A 174 -1.19 1.93 34.55
CA GLY A 174 -1.48 3.25 34.03
C GLY A 174 -1.18 3.30 32.53
N LEU A 175 -1.36 4.47 31.93
CA LEU A 175 -1.24 4.64 30.48
C LEU A 175 0.21 4.66 30.01
N ASP A 176 1.12 5.24 30.78
CA ASP A 176 2.55 5.19 30.46
C ASP A 176 3.07 3.75 30.50
N ASP A 177 2.61 2.96 31.47
CA ASP A 177 2.91 1.53 31.58
C ASP A 177 2.31 0.76 30.39
N ALA A 178 1.05 1.02 30.03
CA ALA A 178 0.41 0.43 28.86
C ALA A 178 1.15 0.78 27.56
N LYS A 179 1.56 2.04 27.38
CA LYS A 179 2.32 2.51 26.22
C LYS A 179 3.66 1.78 26.13
N SER A 180 4.39 1.69 27.25
CA SER A 180 5.68 0.99 27.32
C SER A 180 5.53 -0.51 27.01
N LEU A 181 4.57 -1.20 27.64
CA LEU A 181 4.36 -2.63 27.48
C LEU A 181 3.83 -3.00 26.09
N LEU A 182 2.89 -2.23 25.53
CA LEU A 182 2.41 -2.43 24.14
C LEU A 182 3.47 -2.06 23.09
N SER A 183 4.53 -1.37 23.50
CA SER A 183 5.70 -1.13 22.65
C SER A 183 6.78 -2.18 22.79
N SER A 184 6.73 -3.00 23.85
CA SER A 184 7.77 -4.01 24.11
C SER A 184 7.50 -5.29 23.31
N PRO A 185 8.45 -5.75 22.46
CA PRO A 185 8.25 -6.96 21.68
C PRO A 185 8.12 -8.23 22.51
N SER A 186 8.63 -8.20 23.75
CA SER A 186 8.48 -9.30 24.72
C SER A 186 7.03 -9.55 25.17
N ILE A 187 6.15 -8.57 24.96
CA ILE A 187 4.74 -8.68 25.33
C ILE A 187 3.95 -9.23 24.17
N SER A 188 3.13 -10.22 24.49
CA SER A 188 2.18 -10.84 23.58
C SER A 188 0.82 -10.88 24.26
N VAL A 189 -0.15 -10.15 23.72
CA VAL A 189 -1.45 -9.91 24.36
C VAL A 189 -2.60 -10.16 23.39
N ARG A 190 -3.76 -10.55 23.94
CA ARG A 190 -5.02 -10.62 23.19
C ARG A 190 -5.86 -9.40 23.50
N LEU A 191 -6.03 -8.52 22.52
CA LEU A 191 -6.80 -7.30 22.67
C LEU A 191 -8.23 -7.49 22.14
N PRO A 192 -9.26 -6.92 22.80
CA PRO A 192 -10.59 -6.83 22.24
C PRO A 192 -10.53 -6.04 20.94
N PHE A 193 -11.07 -6.59 19.85
CA PHE A 193 -11.16 -5.88 18.59
C PHE A 193 -12.17 -4.72 18.73
N PRO A 194 -11.81 -3.47 18.41
CA PRO A 194 -12.64 -2.29 18.71
C PRO A 194 -13.66 -1.99 17.61
N PHE A 195 -14.22 -3.02 16.99
CA PHE A 195 -15.30 -2.94 16.00
C PHE A 195 -16.02 -4.29 15.92
N LEU A 196 -17.36 -4.28 15.98
CA LEU A 196 -18.19 -5.50 15.92
C LEU A 196 -19.32 -5.35 14.90
N GLY A 197 -19.06 -4.62 13.83
CA GLY A 197 -20.00 -4.46 12.72
C GLY A 197 -20.11 -5.71 11.84
N THR A 198 -20.76 -5.55 10.70
CA THR A 198 -21.13 -6.66 9.80
C THR A 198 -19.93 -7.39 9.21
N GLU A 199 -18.84 -6.67 8.94
CA GLU A 199 -17.64 -7.25 8.35
C GLU A 199 -16.38 -6.90 9.14
N ILE A 200 -15.86 -7.88 9.89
CA ILE A 200 -14.56 -7.77 10.54
C ILE A 200 -13.48 -8.16 9.53
N PRO A 201 -12.44 -7.33 9.33
CA PRO A 201 -11.43 -7.68 8.35
C PRO A 201 -10.66 -8.96 8.70
N LYS A 202 -10.62 -9.91 7.76
CA LYS A 202 -10.02 -11.25 7.93
C LYS A 202 -8.58 -11.22 8.46
N ARG A 203 -7.82 -10.16 8.17
CA ARG A 203 -6.42 -9.98 8.59
C ARG A 203 -6.19 -9.95 10.10
N PHE A 204 -7.23 -9.71 10.90
CA PHE A 204 -7.14 -9.74 12.37
C PHE A 204 -7.40 -11.14 12.96
N MET A 205 -7.85 -12.09 12.13
CA MET A 205 -8.15 -13.48 12.52
C MET A 205 -9.05 -13.58 13.77
N VAL A 206 -9.99 -12.65 13.91
CA VAL A 206 -10.91 -12.60 15.04
C VAL A 206 -11.83 -13.82 14.98
N ARG A 207 -11.74 -14.71 15.98
CA ARG A 207 -12.63 -15.87 16.09
C ARG A 207 -13.97 -15.46 16.73
N ASN A 208 -15.05 -16.02 16.20
CA ASN A 208 -16.45 -15.63 16.40
C ASN A 208 -16.99 -15.74 17.85
N ASP A 209 -16.20 -16.19 18.82
CA ASP A 209 -16.65 -16.40 20.21
C ASP A 209 -16.10 -15.37 21.21
N GLN A 210 -14.95 -14.74 20.93
CA GLN A 210 -14.31 -13.84 21.88
C GLN A 210 -13.99 -12.44 21.33
N GLY A 211 -14.15 -12.19 20.02
CA GLY A 211 -13.96 -10.84 19.47
C GLY A 211 -12.56 -10.25 19.71
N ASN A 212 -11.54 -11.09 19.96
CA ASN A 212 -10.19 -10.65 20.27
C ASN A 212 -9.24 -10.92 19.10
N TYR A 213 -8.21 -10.09 18.97
CA TYR A 213 -7.09 -10.31 18.05
C TYR A 213 -5.77 -10.39 18.84
N HIS A 214 -4.78 -11.04 18.24
CA HIS A 214 -3.45 -11.17 18.82
C HIS A 214 -2.58 -9.97 18.46
N TYR A 215 -1.84 -9.44 19.43
CA TYR A 215 -0.89 -8.37 19.24
C TYR A 215 0.41 -8.67 19.98
N MET A 216 1.50 -8.73 19.23
CA MET A 216 2.86 -8.67 19.77
C MET A 216 3.24 -7.19 19.86
N GLY A 217 3.84 -6.78 20.97
CA GLY A 217 4.26 -5.40 21.15
C GLY A 217 5.23 -4.95 20.04
N ARG A 218 5.16 -3.67 19.69
CA ARG A 218 5.91 -3.09 18.58
C ARG A 218 6.68 -1.87 19.05
N GLU A 219 7.99 -1.81 18.85
CA GLU A 219 8.82 -0.70 19.34
C GLU A 219 8.35 0.66 18.79
N VAL A 220 7.80 0.65 17.57
CA VAL A 220 7.24 1.84 16.91
C VAL A 220 5.93 2.35 17.54
N PHE A 221 5.26 1.57 18.39
CA PHE A 221 3.96 1.93 18.95
C PHE A 221 4.02 3.16 19.86
N SER A 222 5.05 3.28 20.70
CA SER A 222 5.26 4.44 21.57
C SER A 222 5.38 5.73 20.74
N GLY A 223 6.16 5.70 19.67
CA GLY A 223 6.30 6.80 18.73
C GLY A 223 4.99 7.17 18.02
N LEU A 224 4.11 6.19 17.75
CA LEU A 224 2.77 6.47 17.20
C LEU A 224 1.89 7.20 18.23
N VAL A 225 1.96 6.82 19.50
CA VAL A 225 1.25 7.52 20.59
C VAL A 225 1.81 8.94 20.77
N ASP A 226 3.14 9.10 20.78
CA ASP A 226 3.79 10.42 20.87
C ASP A 226 3.41 11.34 19.70
N ALA A 227 3.37 10.80 18.49
CA ALA A 227 2.93 11.55 17.32
C ALA A 227 1.46 11.96 17.40
N PHE A 228 0.61 11.11 17.98
CA PHE A 228 -0.79 11.44 18.23
C PHE A 228 -0.92 12.57 19.26
N ASP A 229 -0.19 12.50 20.37
CA ASP A 229 -0.24 13.49 21.45
C ASP A 229 0.35 14.84 21.02
N SER A 230 1.34 14.82 20.12
CA SER A 230 2.00 16.02 19.59
C SER A 230 1.16 16.81 18.58
N MET A 231 0.05 16.24 18.09
CA MET A 231 -0.85 16.95 17.17
C MET A 231 -1.40 18.22 17.84
N ALA A 232 -1.03 19.38 17.30
CA ALA A 232 -1.36 20.68 17.88
C ALA A 232 -2.87 20.88 18.05
N GLU A 233 -3.26 21.36 19.22
CA GLU A 233 -4.61 21.88 19.50
C GLU A 233 -4.73 23.31 18.97
N GLY A 234 -4.68 23.47 17.65
CA GLY A 234 -4.76 24.77 16.96
C GLY A 234 -5.88 24.82 15.93
N PHE A 235 -6.23 26.03 15.45
CA PHE A 235 -7.20 26.24 14.37
C PHE A 235 -6.72 25.56 13.07
N GLY A 236 -7.13 24.31 12.86
CA GLY A 236 -6.79 23.47 11.71
C GLY A 236 -7.45 22.09 11.81
N HIS A 237 -7.26 21.24 10.80
CA HIS A 237 -7.65 19.82 10.86
C HIS A 237 -6.44 18.97 11.28
N PRO A 238 -6.21 18.69 12.59
CA PRO A 238 -5.06 17.88 13.03
C PRO A 238 -5.21 16.45 12.50
N ASN A 239 -4.42 16.13 11.46
CA ASN A 239 -4.41 14.84 10.81
C ASN A 239 -3.04 14.20 10.95
N LEU A 240 -2.96 13.11 11.69
CA LEU A 240 -1.79 12.23 11.69
C LEU A 240 -1.94 11.20 10.57
N TRP A 241 -1.07 11.26 9.58
CA TRP A 241 -1.02 10.23 8.54
C TRP A 241 -0.10 9.10 8.95
N VAL A 242 -0.61 7.88 9.13
CA VAL A 242 0.21 6.68 9.27
C VAL A 242 0.35 5.98 7.93
N TYR A 243 1.50 6.21 7.32
CA TYR A 243 1.90 5.77 6.01
C TYR A 243 2.83 4.57 6.11
N GLY A 244 2.71 3.59 5.22
CA GLY A 244 3.70 2.53 5.18
C GLY A 244 3.36 1.37 4.26
N LEU A 245 4.31 0.45 4.19
CA LEU A 245 4.32 -0.66 3.25
C LEU A 245 3.28 -1.74 3.62
N MET A 246 2.93 -2.60 2.66
CA MET A 246 1.96 -3.67 2.89
C MET A 246 2.55 -4.74 3.83
N GLY A 247 1.75 -5.22 4.79
CA GLY A 247 2.14 -6.33 5.67
C GLY A 247 2.85 -5.95 6.98
N TYR A 248 3.31 -4.70 7.13
CA TYR A 248 4.07 -4.24 8.30
C TYR A 248 3.27 -3.95 9.58
N GLY A 249 2.01 -4.37 9.63
CA GLY A 249 1.20 -4.30 10.84
C GLY A 249 0.51 -2.96 11.11
N LYS A 250 0.42 -2.04 10.14
CA LYS A 250 -0.30 -0.75 10.31
C LYS A 250 -1.70 -0.91 10.89
N SER A 251 -2.51 -1.80 10.32
CA SER A 251 -3.87 -2.08 10.81
C SER A 251 -3.87 -2.56 12.27
N HIS A 252 -2.89 -3.36 12.67
CA HIS A 252 -2.74 -3.83 14.05
C HIS A 252 -2.33 -2.67 14.97
N LEU A 253 -1.39 -1.82 14.56
CA LEU A 253 -1.02 -0.61 15.31
C LEU A 253 -2.22 0.32 15.52
N LEU A 254 -3.07 0.52 14.52
CA LEU A 254 -4.27 1.37 14.61
C LEU A 254 -5.37 0.77 15.50
N ALA A 255 -5.58 -0.55 15.42
CA ALA A 255 -6.51 -1.24 16.30
C ALA A 255 -6.01 -1.17 17.76
N THR A 256 -4.70 -1.33 17.98
CA THR A 256 -4.08 -1.20 19.31
C THR A 256 -4.18 0.23 19.83
N LEU A 257 -3.90 1.23 18.97
CA LEU A 257 -4.06 2.65 19.30
C LEU A 257 -5.51 2.97 19.67
N THR A 258 -6.49 2.40 18.95
CA THR A 258 -7.91 2.58 19.25
C THR A 258 -8.26 2.04 20.64
N CYS A 259 -7.77 0.86 21.02
CA CYS A 259 -7.96 0.31 22.36
C CYS A 259 -7.28 1.18 23.43
N PHE A 260 -6.03 1.60 23.18
CA PHE A 260 -5.26 2.47 24.07
C PHE A 260 -5.97 3.81 24.33
N LEU A 261 -6.37 4.52 23.27
CA LEU A 261 -7.08 5.80 23.38
C LEU A 261 -8.44 5.64 24.04
N THR A 262 -9.16 4.55 23.76
CA THR A 262 -10.43 4.23 24.43
C THR A 262 -10.24 4.05 25.93
N ALA A 263 -9.20 3.32 26.35
CA ALA A 263 -8.85 3.15 27.76
C ALA A 263 -8.40 4.49 28.40
N TYR A 264 -7.79 5.38 27.63
CA TYR A 264 -7.46 6.75 28.05
C TYR A 264 -8.68 7.69 28.11
N GLY A 265 -9.89 7.20 27.81
CA GLY A 265 -11.12 7.96 27.91
C GLY A 265 -11.53 8.70 26.63
N TYR A 266 -10.80 8.54 25.52
CA TYR A 266 -11.24 9.08 24.23
C TYR A 266 -12.46 8.33 23.69
N ARG A 267 -13.28 9.07 22.94
CA ARG A 267 -14.39 8.58 22.13
C ARG A 267 -13.86 8.32 20.72
N VAL A 268 -13.26 7.16 20.51
CA VAL A 268 -12.66 6.80 19.23
C VAL A 268 -13.71 6.24 18.26
N VAL A 269 -13.88 6.89 17.11
CA VAL A 269 -14.64 6.39 15.94
C VAL A 269 -13.65 5.66 15.04
N TYR A 270 -13.65 4.32 15.11
CA TYR A 270 -12.71 3.48 14.37
C TYR A 270 -13.36 2.87 13.12
N LEU A 271 -12.78 3.17 11.96
CA LEU A 271 -13.14 2.57 10.68
C LEU A 271 -12.02 1.59 10.29
N PRO A 272 -12.19 0.29 10.56
CA PRO A 272 -11.14 -0.70 10.31
C PRO A 272 -10.89 -0.94 8.82
N ASP A 273 -11.82 -0.63 7.93
CA ASP A 273 -11.61 -0.81 6.50
C ASP A 273 -12.50 0.16 5.70
N CYS A 274 -11.91 1.18 5.09
CA CYS A 274 -12.69 2.16 4.34
C CYS A 274 -13.34 1.60 3.07
N ARG A 275 -12.96 0.39 2.60
CA ARG A 275 -13.60 -0.26 1.43
C ARG A 275 -15.07 -0.58 1.68
N ILE A 276 -15.37 -1.10 2.87
CA ILE A 276 -16.73 -1.51 3.29
C ILE A 276 -17.67 -0.29 3.29
N CYS A 277 -17.13 0.89 3.56
CA CYS A 277 -17.89 2.15 3.57
C CYS A 277 -18.49 2.50 2.19
N LEU A 278 -18.03 1.90 1.09
CA LEU A 278 -18.57 2.17 -0.25
C LEU A 278 -19.91 1.49 -0.50
N GLU A 279 -20.20 0.37 0.17
CA GLU A 279 -21.43 -0.41 -0.04
C GLU A 279 -22.63 0.22 0.67
N ASP A 280 -22.49 0.52 1.96
CA ASP A 280 -23.50 1.23 2.76
C ASP A 280 -22.80 2.17 3.78
N PRO A 281 -22.50 3.42 3.37
CA PRO A 281 -21.78 4.37 4.21
C PRO A 281 -22.51 4.65 5.53
N THR A 282 -23.83 4.73 5.50
CA THR A 282 -24.66 5.04 6.68
C THR A 282 -24.60 3.89 7.68
N ARG A 283 -24.90 2.67 7.25
CA ARG A 283 -24.92 1.49 8.13
C ARG A 283 -23.55 1.20 8.71
N TYR A 284 -22.50 1.33 7.90
CA TYR A 284 -21.13 1.12 8.34
C TYR A 284 -20.72 2.11 9.42
N LEU A 285 -21.02 3.40 9.24
CA LEU A 285 -20.71 4.39 10.26
C LEU A 285 -21.56 4.23 11.52
N GLN A 286 -22.84 3.88 11.42
CA GLN A 286 -23.63 3.53 12.61
C GLN A 286 -22.94 2.44 13.45
N GLN A 287 -22.43 1.38 12.83
CA GLN A 287 -21.71 0.31 13.53
C GLN A 287 -20.43 0.80 14.21
N CYS A 288 -19.69 1.72 13.57
CA CYS A 288 -18.51 2.35 14.16
C CYS A 288 -18.90 3.19 15.40
N LEU A 289 -19.92 4.03 15.27
CA LEU A 289 -20.41 4.90 16.36
C LEU A 289 -20.93 4.08 17.56
N LEU A 290 -21.53 2.92 17.32
CA LEU A 290 -22.05 2.05 18.39
C LEU A 290 -20.96 1.56 19.36
N PHE A 291 -19.72 1.37 18.92
CA PHE A 291 -18.59 1.08 19.84
C PHE A 291 -18.14 2.32 20.61
N THR A 292 -18.14 3.48 19.96
CA THR A 292 -17.67 4.74 20.53
C THR A 292 -18.57 5.25 21.68
N TRP A 293 -19.89 5.14 21.53
CA TRP A 293 -20.90 5.61 22.49
C TRP A 293 -21.61 4.47 23.23
N SER A 294 -21.04 3.26 23.25
CA SER A 294 -21.74 2.06 23.75
C SER A 294 -22.18 2.13 25.23
N ASP A 295 -21.53 2.97 26.02
CA ASP A 295 -21.80 3.22 27.45
C ASP A 295 -22.85 4.32 27.70
N LEU A 296 -23.38 4.93 26.63
CA LEU A 296 -24.41 5.98 26.68
C LEU A 296 -25.69 5.50 25.97
N PRO A 297 -26.63 4.87 26.69
CA PRO A 297 -27.83 4.26 26.09
C PRO A 297 -28.66 5.22 25.25
N GLU A 298 -28.77 6.47 25.67
CA GLU A 298 -29.47 7.53 24.95
C GLU A 298 -28.83 7.80 23.58
N LYS A 299 -27.49 7.84 23.52
CA LYS A 299 -26.76 8.02 22.25
C LYS A 299 -26.84 6.80 21.36
N VAL A 300 -26.84 5.61 21.94
CA VAL A 300 -27.08 4.36 21.20
C VAL A 300 -28.45 4.41 20.51
N GLU A 301 -29.50 4.82 21.22
CA GLU A 301 -30.84 4.93 20.62
C GLU A 301 -30.94 6.03 19.55
N GLU A 302 -30.18 7.13 19.67
CA GLU A 302 -30.03 8.12 18.59
C GLU A 302 -29.36 7.49 17.36
N ILE A 303 -28.22 6.80 17.55
CA ILE A 303 -27.42 6.21 16.46
C ILE A 303 -28.22 5.18 15.66
N VAL A 304 -28.98 4.31 16.35
CA VAL A 304 -29.80 3.26 15.70
C VAL A 304 -30.87 3.86 14.78
N LYS A 305 -31.29 5.10 15.04
CA LYS A 305 -32.35 5.77 14.28
C LYS A 305 -31.85 6.57 13.08
N LEU A 306 -30.54 6.78 12.95
CA LEU A 306 -29.97 7.55 11.83
C LEU A 306 -30.31 6.88 10.49
N GLN A 307 -30.77 7.69 9.55
CA GLN A 307 -31.37 7.24 8.30
C GLN A 307 -30.46 7.37 7.10
N ASP A 308 -29.64 8.42 7.10
CA ASP A 308 -28.83 8.79 5.96
C ASP A 308 -27.49 9.42 6.38
N MET A 309 -26.65 9.66 5.37
CA MET A 309 -25.32 10.25 5.53
C MET A 309 -25.37 11.65 6.18
N ASN A 310 -26.41 12.45 5.92
CA ASN A 310 -26.53 13.78 6.52
C ASN A 310 -26.90 13.69 8.00
N GLU A 311 -27.82 12.81 8.37
CA GLU A 311 -28.16 12.58 9.77
C GLU A 311 -26.95 12.06 10.57
N VAL A 312 -26.17 11.15 10.01
CA VAL A 312 -24.90 10.68 10.61
C VAL A 312 -23.91 11.84 10.80
N ALA A 313 -23.72 12.68 9.77
CA ALA A 313 -22.83 13.83 9.86
C ALA A 313 -23.32 14.85 10.91
N ASN A 314 -24.63 15.08 10.99
CA ASN A 314 -25.24 15.97 11.98
C ASN A 314 -25.10 15.41 13.40
N PHE A 315 -25.29 14.10 13.59
CA PHE A 315 -25.06 13.45 14.88
C PHE A 315 -23.61 13.67 15.35
N ILE A 316 -22.62 13.45 14.48
CA ILE A 316 -21.21 13.65 14.84
C ILE A 316 -20.93 15.12 15.17
N ALA A 317 -21.43 16.05 14.35
CA ALA A 317 -21.26 17.49 14.59
C ALA A 317 -21.88 17.95 15.91
N ASN A 318 -23.07 17.42 16.27
CA ASN A 318 -23.77 17.77 17.51
C ASN A 318 -23.14 17.15 18.76
N ASN A 319 -22.35 16.08 18.60
CA ASN A 319 -21.65 15.40 19.69
C ASN A 319 -20.14 15.66 19.66
N TRP A 320 -19.72 16.72 18.97
CA TRP A 320 -18.32 17.13 18.88
C TRP A 320 -17.76 17.50 20.25
N SER A 321 -16.57 16.99 20.55
CA SER A 321 -15.74 17.39 21.68
C SER A 321 -14.27 17.17 21.34
N THR A 322 -13.36 17.74 22.14
CA THR A 322 -11.92 17.49 22.04
C THR A 322 -11.53 16.04 22.33
N SER A 323 -12.42 15.25 22.95
CA SER A 323 -12.21 13.83 23.25
C SER A 323 -12.71 12.89 22.15
N VAL A 324 -13.36 13.38 21.09
CA VAL A 324 -13.75 12.56 19.93
C VAL A 324 -12.60 12.49 18.94
N VAL A 325 -12.23 11.28 18.53
CA VAL A 325 -11.10 11.03 17.61
C VAL A 325 -11.55 10.10 16.50
N PHE A 326 -11.14 10.37 15.26
CA PHE A 326 -11.31 9.43 14.16
C PHE A 326 -10.04 8.62 13.93
N VAL A 327 -10.18 7.31 13.75
CA VAL A 327 -9.09 6.43 13.31
C VAL A 327 -9.57 5.69 12.08
N MET A 328 -8.97 5.94 10.92
CA MET A 328 -9.41 5.41 9.64
C MET A 328 -8.32 4.59 8.97
N ASP A 329 -8.57 3.30 8.77
CA ASP A 329 -7.65 2.39 8.09
C ASP A 329 -8.04 2.18 6.62
N GLN A 330 -7.03 1.93 5.78
CA GLN A 330 -7.14 1.69 4.34
C GLN A 330 -7.84 2.80 3.54
N LEU A 331 -7.55 4.07 3.86
CA LEU A 331 -8.17 5.22 3.18
C LEU A 331 -7.89 5.26 1.67
N ASN A 332 -6.77 4.66 1.23
CA ASN A 332 -6.41 4.57 -0.18
C ASN A 332 -7.45 3.86 -1.06
N ALA A 333 -8.33 3.04 -0.47
CA ALA A 333 -9.45 2.44 -1.19
C ALA A 333 -10.42 3.47 -1.81
N LEU A 334 -10.42 4.69 -1.28
CA LEU A 334 -11.25 5.79 -1.77
C LEU A 334 -10.56 6.66 -2.82
N ASP A 335 -9.32 6.32 -3.21
CA ASP A 335 -8.48 7.10 -4.13
C ASP A 335 -8.27 6.43 -5.51
N ASP A 336 -8.77 5.21 -5.71
CA ASP A 336 -8.64 4.48 -6.99
C ASP A 336 -9.58 5.05 -8.08
N GLU A 337 -9.18 4.94 -9.36
CA GLU A 337 -9.90 5.51 -10.51
C GLU A 337 -11.25 4.83 -10.80
N ASP A 338 -11.39 3.55 -10.45
CA ASP A 338 -12.65 2.82 -10.59
C ASP A 338 -13.73 3.45 -9.69
N GLU A 339 -14.91 3.76 -10.23
CA GLU A 339 -16.01 4.41 -9.50
C GLU A 339 -15.64 5.75 -8.84
N ALA A 340 -14.76 6.52 -9.48
CA ALA A 340 -14.23 7.78 -8.96
C ALA A 340 -15.32 8.75 -8.42
N SER A 341 -16.51 8.80 -9.04
CA SER A 341 -17.60 9.64 -8.58
C SER A 341 -18.13 9.22 -7.19
N THR A 342 -18.45 7.94 -7.01
CA THR A 342 -18.93 7.37 -5.74
C THR A 342 -17.87 7.47 -4.65
N LYS A 343 -16.64 7.06 -4.96
CA LYS A 343 -15.51 7.13 -4.01
C LYS A 343 -15.24 8.57 -3.57
N SER A 344 -15.24 9.52 -4.50
CA SER A 344 -15.06 10.94 -4.17
C SER A 344 -16.20 11.50 -3.33
N HIS A 345 -17.43 11.04 -3.54
CA HIS A 345 -18.60 11.42 -2.74
C HIS A 345 -18.45 10.96 -1.28
N VAL A 346 -18.18 9.67 -1.07
CA VAL A 346 -17.97 9.09 0.27
C VAL A 346 -16.76 9.73 0.97
N ARG A 347 -15.64 9.93 0.26
CA ARG A 347 -14.45 10.60 0.80
C ARG A 347 -14.75 12.03 1.25
N ARG A 348 -15.50 12.80 0.45
CA ARG A 348 -15.90 14.17 0.81
C ARG A 348 -16.81 14.19 2.02
N TRP A 349 -17.73 13.23 2.10
CA TRP A 349 -18.61 13.08 3.26
C TRP A 349 -17.84 12.72 4.53
N LEU A 350 -16.94 11.74 4.50
CA LEU A 350 -16.08 11.40 5.63
C LEU A 350 -15.21 12.59 6.07
N LYS A 351 -14.72 13.38 5.12
CA LYS A 351 -14.00 14.64 5.41
C LYS A 351 -14.90 15.65 6.16
N ARG A 352 -16.18 15.76 5.81
CA ARG A 352 -17.15 16.59 6.53
C ARG A 352 -17.40 16.07 7.94
N CYS A 353 -17.58 14.76 8.12
CA CYS A 353 -17.80 14.14 9.43
C CYS A 353 -16.66 14.40 10.43
N ARG A 354 -15.42 14.43 9.94
CA ARG A 354 -14.22 14.65 10.77
C ARG A 354 -13.74 16.10 10.83
N SER A 355 -14.52 17.05 10.32
CA SER A 355 -14.13 18.45 10.28
C SER A 355 -13.90 18.97 11.71
N GLY A 356 -12.75 19.59 11.99
CA GLY A 356 -12.38 20.08 13.32
C GLY A 356 -12.08 19.00 14.38
N LEU A 357 -11.88 17.73 13.99
CA LEU A 357 -11.53 16.64 14.91
C LEU A 357 -10.09 16.14 14.71
N LYS A 358 -9.44 15.73 15.81
CA LYS A 358 -8.19 14.95 15.77
C LYS A 358 -8.44 13.65 15.01
N THR A 359 -7.66 13.40 13.98
CA THR A 359 -7.86 12.27 13.07
C THR A 359 -6.54 11.56 12.80
N VAL A 360 -6.55 10.23 12.91
CA VAL A 360 -5.49 9.33 12.44
C VAL A 360 -5.95 8.68 11.15
N LEU A 361 -5.20 8.89 10.06
CA LEU A 361 -5.50 8.39 8.72
C LEU A 361 -4.42 7.41 8.30
N SER A 362 -4.79 6.22 7.83
CA SER A 362 -3.82 5.29 7.25
C SER A 362 -4.03 5.03 5.78
N THR A 363 -2.90 4.99 5.07
CA THR A 363 -2.82 4.72 3.63
C THR A 363 -1.67 3.77 3.35
N SER A 364 -1.82 2.97 2.29
CA SER A 364 -0.70 2.16 1.77
C SER A 364 0.34 3.03 1.07
N ALA A 365 1.57 2.52 1.01
CA ALA A 365 2.66 3.20 0.32
C ALA A 365 2.45 3.37 -1.19
N ASN A 366 1.60 2.53 -1.80
CA ASN A 366 1.31 2.58 -3.23
C ASN A 366 0.23 3.60 -3.62
N ASN A 367 -0.22 4.44 -2.68
CA ASN A 367 -1.19 5.48 -2.98
C ASN A 367 -0.51 6.66 -3.69
N ILE A 368 -0.54 6.65 -5.03
CA ILE A 368 0.03 7.72 -5.87
C ILE A 368 -0.63 9.07 -5.59
N SER A 369 -1.93 9.10 -5.31
CA SER A 369 -2.64 10.33 -4.94
C SER A 369 -2.10 10.93 -3.64
N PHE A 370 -1.70 10.09 -2.67
CA PHE A 370 -1.02 10.54 -1.45
C PHE A 370 0.35 11.15 -1.77
N HIS A 371 1.17 10.53 -2.62
CA HIS A 371 2.48 11.08 -3.03
C HIS A 371 2.37 12.43 -3.73
N ARG A 372 1.42 12.57 -4.66
CA ARG A 372 1.14 13.86 -5.33
C ARG A 372 0.67 14.92 -4.34
N MET A 373 -0.06 14.51 -3.30
CA MET A 373 -0.59 15.41 -2.28
C MET A 373 0.51 15.88 -1.32
N THR A 374 1.40 14.99 -0.85
CA THR A 374 2.53 15.34 0.03
C THR A 374 3.59 16.19 -0.68
N GLN A 375 3.75 16.05 -1.99
CA GLN A 375 4.59 16.98 -2.78
C GLN A 375 4.01 18.40 -2.86
N ARG A 376 2.70 18.57 -2.71
CA ARG A 376 2.00 19.86 -2.85
C ARG A 376 1.70 20.54 -1.52
N GLN A 377 1.71 19.79 -0.42
CA GLN A 377 1.31 20.27 0.91
C GLN A 377 2.31 19.76 1.95
N ASN A 378 2.83 20.67 2.78
CA ASN A 378 3.51 20.28 4.02
C ASN A 378 2.45 19.69 4.96
N TYR A 379 2.41 18.36 5.08
CA TYR A 379 1.70 17.71 6.18
C TYR A 379 2.66 17.72 7.37
N ASP A 380 2.31 18.48 8.40
CA ASP A 380 3.18 18.65 9.56
C ASP A 380 3.27 17.35 10.40
N ASP A 381 2.34 16.40 10.25
CA ASP A 381 2.31 15.14 11.04
C ASP A 381 2.20 13.87 10.16
N LEU A 382 3.33 13.37 9.67
CA LEU A 382 3.47 12.09 8.96
C LEU A 382 4.21 11.06 9.84
N PHE A 383 3.53 9.98 10.21
CA PHE A 383 4.13 8.82 10.87
C PHE A 383 4.39 7.70 9.86
N THR A 384 5.64 7.24 9.76
CA THR A 384 6.03 6.22 8.80
C THR A 384 6.22 4.86 9.47
N VAL A 385 5.61 3.83 8.88
CA VAL A 385 5.77 2.43 9.26
C VAL A 385 6.51 1.74 8.12
N TYR A 386 7.84 1.83 8.17
CA TYR A 386 8.76 1.19 7.24
C TYR A 386 9.60 0.14 7.94
N GLY A 387 10.06 -0.84 7.17
CA GLY A 387 10.91 -1.91 7.68
C GLY A 387 10.13 -2.95 8.47
N GLY A 388 10.66 -4.18 8.44
CA GLY A 388 10.09 -5.34 9.13
C GLY A 388 10.13 -5.21 10.63
N PHE A 389 9.98 -6.34 11.29
CA PHE A 389 10.39 -6.43 12.67
C PHE A 389 11.85 -5.98 12.82
N THR A 390 12.11 -5.15 13.83
CA THR A 390 13.48 -4.83 14.27
C THR A 390 14.18 -6.10 14.78
N ARG A 391 15.48 -6.02 15.08
CA ARG A 391 16.20 -7.16 15.66
C ARG A 391 15.55 -7.65 16.97
N ALA A 392 15.18 -6.73 17.86
CA ALA A 392 14.50 -7.07 19.11
C ALA A 392 13.10 -7.67 18.86
N GLU A 393 12.35 -7.14 17.87
CA GLU A 393 11.06 -7.70 17.47
C GLU A 393 11.19 -9.10 16.85
N MET A 394 12.23 -9.34 16.04
CA MET A 394 12.54 -10.66 15.47
C MET A 394 12.96 -11.67 16.53
N ASP A 395 13.82 -11.28 17.48
CA ASP A 395 14.24 -12.15 18.59
C ASP A 395 13.05 -12.60 19.45
N ALA A 396 12.12 -11.68 19.73
CA ALA A 396 10.87 -12.00 20.41
C ALA A 396 9.97 -12.90 19.55
N TRP A 397 9.85 -12.61 18.25
CA TRP A 397 9.08 -13.43 17.32
C TRP A 397 9.61 -14.87 17.28
N TRP A 398 10.92 -15.07 17.14
CA TRP A 398 11.55 -16.40 17.18
C TRP A 398 11.32 -17.13 18.49
N SER A 399 11.37 -16.39 19.60
CA SER A 399 11.12 -16.94 20.94
C SER A 399 9.68 -17.45 21.08
N HIS A 400 8.71 -16.70 20.55
CA HIS A 400 7.30 -17.12 20.49
C HIS A 400 7.02 -18.26 19.50
N HIS A 401 7.90 -18.46 18.51
CA HIS A 401 7.77 -19.50 17.48
C HIS A 401 8.89 -20.54 17.55
N SER A 402 9.43 -20.81 18.74
CA SER A 402 10.60 -21.70 18.93
C SER A 402 10.41 -23.15 18.45
N ALA A 403 9.16 -23.60 18.33
CA ALA A 403 8.81 -24.92 17.81
C ALA A 403 8.83 -25.02 16.27
N VAL A 404 9.12 -23.94 15.55
CA VAL A 404 9.09 -23.94 14.08
C VAL A 404 10.25 -24.74 13.50
N ALA A 405 9.95 -25.63 12.57
CA ALA A 405 10.95 -26.27 11.74
C ALA A 405 11.37 -25.31 10.61
N LEU A 406 12.62 -24.87 10.63
CA LEU A 406 13.20 -24.07 9.52
C LEU A 406 13.43 -24.92 8.26
N GLY A 407 13.43 -26.25 8.38
CA GLY A 407 13.79 -27.13 7.26
C GLY A 407 15.24 -26.88 6.85
N ASP A 408 15.44 -26.57 5.58
CA ASP A 408 16.75 -26.35 4.98
C ASP A 408 17.15 -24.86 4.95
N TYR A 409 16.46 -24.02 5.72
CA TYR A 409 16.72 -22.59 5.82
C TYR A 409 17.40 -22.25 7.16
N THR A 410 18.18 -21.20 7.15
CA THR A 410 18.70 -20.51 8.33
C THR A 410 17.75 -19.36 8.73
N ARG A 411 17.90 -18.83 9.96
CA ARG A 411 17.14 -17.65 10.39
C ARG A 411 17.44 -16.44 9.51
N ASP A 412 18.72 -16.21 9.20
CA ASP A 412 19.17 -15.10 8.35
C ASP A 412 18.57 -15.16 6.94
N GLU A 413 18.40 -16.36 6.38
CA GLU A 413 17.73 -16.54 5.08
C GLU A 413 16.25 -16.20 5.18
N VAL A 414 15.55 -16.66 6.22
CA VAL A 414 14.13 -16.34 6.42
C VAL A 414 13.95 -14.83 6.64
N GLU A 415 14.77 -14.22 7.49
CA GLU A 415 14.73 -12.80 7.81
C GLU A 415 14.98 -11.92 6.58
N ASP A 416 16.05 -12.18 5.82
CA ASP A 416 16.33 -11.43 4.59
C ASP A 416 15.24 -11.66 3.54
N TYR A 417 14.87 -12.91 3.28
CA TYR A 417 13.96 -13.25 2.19
C TYR A 417 12.55 -12.67 2.42
N THR A 418 12.08 -12.66 3.66
CA THR A 418 10.80 -12.04 4.06
C THR A 418 10.92 -10.55 4.38
N GLY A 419 12.13 -10.03 4.57
CA GLY A 419 12.37 -8.65 5.01
C GLY A 419 11.83 -8.38 6.41
N CYS A 420 11.79 -9.43 7.24
CA CYS A 420 11.15 -9.45 8.56
C CYS A 420 9.70 -8.94 8.52
N ASN A 421 9.01 -9.08 7.38
CA ASN A 421 7.65 -8.56 7.21
C ASN A 421 6.66 -9.44 7.99
N PRO A 422 5.90 -8.89 8.96
CA PRO A 422 4.99 -9.67 9.81
C PRO A 422 3.98 -10.52 9.02
N LEU A 423 3.43 -9.98 7.93
CA LEU A 423 2.51 -10.74 7.07
C LEU A 423 3.22 -11.91 6.42
N LEU A 424 4.42 -11.70 5.87
CA LEU A 424 5.16 -12.77 5.19
C LEU A 424 5.65 -13.82 6.18
N LEU A 425 6.12 -13.44 7.37
CA LEU A 425 6.53 -14.37 8.42
C LEU A 425 5.39 -15.30 8.82
N VAL A 426 4.18 -14.75 9.01
CA VAL A 426 2.99 -15.55 9.34
C VAL A 426 2.55 -16.42 8.15
N SER A 427 2.52 -15.87 6.93
CA SER A 427 2.10 -16.61 5.74
C SER A 427 3.08 -17.71 5.33
N CYS A 428 4.38 -17.55 5.60
CA CYS A 428 5.36 -18.60 5.33
C CYS A 428 5.34 -19.72 6.39
N PHE A 429 4.67 -19.50 7.52
CA PHE A 429 4.54 -20.49 8.57
C PHE A 429 3.27 -21.31 8.37
N GLU A 430 3.42 -22.50 7.76
CA GLU A 430 2.33 -23.43 7.51
C GLU A 430 2.67 -24.82 8.07
N GLY A 431 1.75 -25.40 8.84
CA GLY A 431 1.91 -26.77 9.35
C GLY A 431 3.12 -26.99 10.27
N GLY A 432 3.62 -25.94 10.93
CA GLY A 432 4.78 -26.01 11.81
C GLY A 432 6.14 -25.90 11.11
N LYS A 433 6.15 -25.67 9.78
CA LYS A 433 7.37 -25.53 8.98
C LYS A 433 7.36 -24.23 8.20
N PHE A 434 8.55 -23.66 7.96
CA PHE A 434 8.70 -22.56 7.02
C PHE A 434 8.64 -23.02 5.56
N ASN A 435 7.83 -22.30 4.77
CA ASN A 435 7.71 -22.46 3.33
C ASN A 435 7.88 -21.10 2.63
N LEU A 436 9.08 -20.84 2.11
CA LEU A 436 9.39 -19.61 1.36
C LEU A 436 8.81 -19.59 -0.06
N THR A 437 8.11 -20.65 -0.50
CA THR A 437 7.39 -20.70 -1.78
C THR A 437 5.88 -20.57 -1.61
N CYS A 438 5.41 -19.98 -0.51
CA CYS A 438 3.98 -19.79 -0.25
C CYS A 438 3.31 -18.84 -1.27
N GLU A 439 1.98 -18.82 -1.28
CA GLU A 439 1.20 -18.04 -2.23
C GLU A 439 1.45 -16.53 -2.09
N GLU A 440 1.59 -16.02 -0.85
CA GLU A 440 1.85 -14.61 -0.59
C GLU A 440 3.17 -14.12 -1.18
N ILE A 441 4.25 -14.89 -1.01
CA ILE A 441 5.55 -14.58 -1.62
C ILE A 441 5.43 -14.64 -3.14
N SER A 442 4.82 -15.69 -3.66
CA SER A 442 4.62 -15.87 -5.11
C SER A 442 3.84 -14.70 -5.72
N ARG A 443 2.81 -14.21 -5.03
CA ARG A 443 2.02 -13.04 -5.43
C ARG A 443 2.87 -11.76 -5.40
N MET A 444 3.68 -11.57 -4.37
CA MET A 444 4.59 -10.43 -4.26
C MET A 444 5.61 -10.41 -5.40
N ILE A 445 6.25 -11.54 -5.68
CA ILE A 445 7.21 -11.71 -6.79
C ILE A 445 6.55 -11.35 -8.12
N ARG A 446 5.35 -11.91 -8.40
CA ARG A 446 4.61 -11.58 -9.63
C ARG A 446 4.29 -10.09 -9.73
N HIS A 447 3.93 -9.45 -8.63
CA HIS A 447 3.64 -8.02 -8.61
C HIS A 447 4.88 -7.16 -8.91
N ALA A 448 6.03 -7.52 -8.36
CA ALA A 448 7.29 -6.81 -8.59
C ALA A 448 7.74 -6.97 -10.06
N GLN A 449 7.74 -8.21 -10.57
CA GLN A 449 8.10 -8.50 -11.96
C GLN A 449 7.18 -7.79 -12.96
N ARG A 450 5.85 -7.85 -12.76
CA ARG A 450 4.89 -7.12 -13.60
C ARG A 450 5.12 -5.62 -13.57
N PHE A 451 5.48 -5.05 -12.41
CA PHE A 451 5.81 -3.63 -12.35
C PHE A 451 7.04 -3.31 -13.19
N THR A 452 8.12 -4.07 -13.03
CA THR A 452 9.36 -3.92 -13.80
C THR A 452 9.11 -4.02 -15.31
N GLY A 453 8.37 -5.03 -15.77
CA GLY A 453 7.99 -5.16 -17.19
C GLY A 453 7.20 -3.95 -17.69
N ARG A 454 6.20 -3.49 -16.94
CA ARG A 454 5.44 -2.28 -17.31
C ARG A 454 6.31 -1.03 -17.38
N MET A 455 7.34 -0.90 -16.53
CA MET A 455 8.27 0.22 -16.62
C MET A 455 9.11 0.17 -17.90
N LYS A 456 9.51 -1.03 -18.34
CA LYS A 456 10.21 -1.20 -19.62
C LYS A 456 9.34 -0.78 -20.81
N ASP A 457 8.05 -1.08 -20.75
CA ASP A 457 7.11 -0.79 -21.84
C ASP A 457 6.67 0.69 -21.86
N LYS A 458 6.47 1.30 -20.69
CA LYS A 458 5.89 2.65 -20.58
C LYS A 458 6.92 3.77 -20.56
N CYS A 459 8.10 3.55 -19.97
CA CYS A 459 9.07 4.60 -19.80
C CYS A 459 9.78 4.94 -21.12
N THR A 460 10.12 6.22 -21.29
CA THR A 460 11.15 6.62 -22.27
C THR A 460 12.49 5.99 -21.90
N GLU A 461 13.48 5.97 -22.81
CA GLU A 461 14.82 5.48 -22.49
C GLU A 461 15.42 6.14 -21.24
N TRP A 462 15.21 7.45 -21.11
CA TRP A 462 15.63 8.21 -19.93
C TRP A 462 14.88 7.80 -18.67
N GLY A 463 13.55 7.64 -18.75
CA GLY A 463 12.74 7.16 -17.62
C GLY A 463 13.14 5.74 -17.18
N TRP A 464 13.43 4.86 -18.14
CA TRP A 464 13.90 3.50 -17.91
C TRP A 464 15.26 3.48 -17.21
N SER A 465 16.22 4.30 -17.66
CA SER A 465 17.52 4.46 -17.03
C SER A 465 17.42 5.00 -15.58
N ARG A 466 16.51 5.95 -15.33
CA ARG A 466 16.24 6.43 -13.97
C ARG A 466 15.62 5.36 -13.08
N TYR A 467 14.67 4.59 -13.60
CA TYR A 467 14.08 3.46 -12.88
C TYR A 467 15.16 2.44 -12.48
N GLN A 468 16.03 2.04 -13.42
CA GLN A 468 17.15 1.15 -13.14
C GLN A 468 18.06 1.72 -12.05
N SER A 469 18.42 3.00 -12.16
CA SER A 469 19.29 3.69 -11.19
C SER A 469 18.66 3.75 -9.80
N TYR A 470 17.36 4.00 -9.72
CA TYR A 470 16.61 4.03 -8.48
C TYR A 470 16.54 2.64 -7.83
N VAL A 471 16.15 1.61 -8.59
CA VAL A 471 16.11 0.22 -8.10
C VAL A 471 17.50 -0.24 -7.64
N LYS A 472 18.56 0.08 -8.40
CA LYS A 472 19.94 -0.23 -8.03
C LYS A 472 20.32 0.41 -6.71
N ALA A 473 20.00 1.69 -6.54
CA ALA A 473 20.26 2.41 -5.29
C ALA A 473 19.49 1.81 -4.12
N CYS A 474 18.22 1.45 -4.31
CA CYS A 474 17.42 0.81 -3.26
C CYS A 474 17.93 -0.57 -2.85
N ILE A 475 18.33 -1.39 -3.80
CA ILE A 475 18.88 -2.72 -3.55
C ILE A 475 20.24 -2.66 -2.84
N THR A 476 21.00 -1.58 -3.04
CA THR A 476 22.34 -1.40 -2.47
C THR A 476 22.40 -0.46 -1.28
N GLU A 477 21.24 0.00 -0.80
CA GLU A 477 21.11 1.00 0.28
C GLU A 477 21.95 2.25 0.06
N ARG A 478 21.74 2.89 -1.10
CA ARG A 478 22.49 4.08 -1.55
C ARG A 478 21.60 5.26 -1.86
N ALA A 479 22.26 6.40 -2.08
CA ALA A 479 21.62 7.61 -2.56
C ALA A 479 20.80 7.33 -3.84
N VAL A 480 19.51 7.63 -3.82
CA VAL A 480 18.63 7.52 -5.00
C VAL A 480 18.78 8.75 -5.90
N PRO A 481 18.50 8.63 -7.20
CA PRO A 481 18.43 9.79 -8.08
C PRO A 481 17.30 10.74 -7.63
N ASP A 482 17.57 12.04 -7.63
CA ASP A 482 16.55 13.06 -7.33
C ASP A 482 15.37 12.99 -8.33
N ASN A 483 14.21 13.54 -7.99
CA ASN A 483 13.10 13.78 -8.94
C ASN A 483 12.64 12.55 -9.75
N ILE A 484 12.61 11.35 -9.16
CA ILE A 484 11.91 10.23 -9.79
C ILE A 484 10.40 10.48 -9.73
N ASP A 485 9.70 10.21 -10.83
CA ASP A 485 8.24 10.26 -10.84
C ASP A 485 7.71 9.18 -9.87
N PRO A 486 6.81 9.51 -8.93
CA PRO A 486 6.17 8.51 -8.06
C PRO A 486 5.56 7.34 -8.83
N GLU A 487 5.09 7.54 -10.07
CA GLU A 487 4.53 6.46 -10.89
C GLU A 487 5.58 5.48 -11.41
N HIS A 488 6.85 5.89 -11.44
CA HIS A 488 7.95 5.03 -11.84
C HIS A 488 8.51 4.21 -10.67
N VAL A 489 8.01 4.40 -9.45
CA VAL A 489 8.47 3.66 -8.27
C VAL A 489 7.41 2.66 -7.84
N ASP A 490 7.83 1.40 -7.67
CA ASP A 490 6.98 0.43 -6.99
C ASP A 490 7.05 0.67 -5.49
N HIS A 491 6.26 1.63 -5.01
CA HIS A 491 6.25 2.04 -3.61
C HIS A 491 5.78 0.95 -2.65
N ARG A 492 5.33 -0.21 -3.14
CA ARG A 492 5.06 -1.39 -2.30
C ARG A 492 6.35 -2.04 -1.81
N PHE A 493 7.43 -1.92 -2.58
CA PHE A 493 8.64 -2.71 -2.41
C PHE A 493 9.93 -1.89 -2.35
N PHE A 494 9.87 -0.62 -2.76
CA PHE A 494 10.98 0.31 -2.70
C PHE A 494 10.53 1.59 -2.00
N HIS A 495 11.39 2.12 -1.14
CA HIS A 495 11.15 3.39 -0.48
C HIS A 495 12.45 4.16 -0.30
N GLU A 496 12.32 5.45 -0.04
CA GLU A 496 13.43 6.37 0.22
C GLU A 496 13.31 6.92 1.64
N ARG A 497 14.44 6.98 2.34
CA ARG A 497 14.58 7.69 3.62
C ARG A 497 15.92 8.42 3.63
N ASN A 498 15.89 9.73 3.90
CA ASN A 498 17.09 10.58 3.92
C ASN A 498 17.92 10.47 2.63
N ARG A 499 17.27 10.47 1.46
CA ARG A 499 17.86 10.22 0.14
C ARG A 499 18.47 8.83 -0.07
N THR A 500 18.43 7.95 0.91
CA THR A 500 18.86 6.56 0.76
C THR A 500 17.68 5.70 0.36
N GLY A 501 17.84 4.92 -0.70
CA GLY A 501 16.84 3.96 -1.15
C GLY A 501 16.94 2.65 -0.38
N TYR A 502 15.81 1.97 -0.22
CA TYR A 502 15.73 0.69 0.47
C TYR A 502 14.82 -0.27 -0.30
N CYS A 503 15.24 -1.52 -0.44
CA CYS A 503 14.42 -2.64 -0.89
C CYS A 503 13.86 -3.39 0.32
N ILE A 504 12.59 -3.79 0.25
CA ILE A 504 11.90 -4.32 1.43
C ILE A 504 12.33 -5.73 1.88
N CYS A 505 12.80 -6.58 0.97
CA CYS A 505 13.17 -7.97 1.24
C CYS A 505 13.93 -8.61 0.09
N GLY A 506 14.58 -9.74 0.38
CA GLY A 506 15.32 -10.55 -0.60
C GLY A 506 14.46 -11.09 -1.73
N ALA A 507 13.23 -11.55 -1.45
CA ALA A 507 12.34 -12.07 -2.48
C ALA A 507 12.06 -11.04 -3.60
N VAL A 508 11.82 -9.77 -3.25
CA VAL A 508 11.65 -8.69 -4.24
C VAL A 508 12.96 -8.39 -4.95
N ARG A 509 14.06 -8.21 -4.18
CA ARG A 509 15.38 -7.90 -4.73
C ARG A 509 15.75 -8.86 -5.86
N GLU A 510 15.62 -10.16 -5.60
CA GLU A 510 15.93 -11.19 -6.56
C GLU A 510 14.98 -11.22 -7.76
N ALA A 511 13.67 -11.12 -7.49
CA ALA A 511 12.66 -11.12 -8.55
C ALA A 511 12.89 -9.99 -9.54
N VAL A 512 13.17 -8.78 -9.05
CA VAL A 512 13.40 -7.60 -9.89
C VAL A 512 14.74 -7.70 -10.64
N ILE A 513 15.82 -8.19 -10.02
CA ILE A 513 17.10 -8.37 -10.70
C ILE A 513 16.98 -9.41 -11.83
N LYS A 514 16.32 -10.54 -11.57
CA LYS A 514 16.10 -11.60 -12.57
C LYS A 514 15.18 -11.12 -13.69
N GLU A 515 14.16 -10.34 -13.37
CA GLU A 515 13.29 -9.72 -14.38
C GLU A 515 14.08 -8.77 -15.29
N LEU A 516 14.87 -7.87 -14.70
CA LEU A 516 15.71 -6.96 -15.45
C LEU A 516 16.67 -7.71 -16.38
N ALA A 517 17.29 -8.80 -15.90
CA ALA A 517 18.15 -9.65 -16.72
C ALA A 517 17.39 -10.27 -17.89
N SER A 518 16.16 -10.75 -17.67
CA SER A 518 15.31 -11.29 -18.75
C SER A 518 14.92 -10.23 -19.80
N LEU A 519 14.88 -8.95 -19.41
CA LEU A 519 14.67 -7.79 -20.28
C LEU A 519 15.99 -7.25 -20.87
N GLY A 520 17.08 -8.02 -20.81
CA GLY A 520 18.40 -7.66 -21.35
C GLY A 520 19.16 -6.62 -20.52
N THR A 521 18.75 -6.34 -19.29
CA THR A 521 19.39 -5.38 -18.39
C THR A 521 20.12 -6.08 -17.25
N TYR A 522 21.45 -6.01 -17.24
CA TYR A 522 22.27 -6.46 -16.11
C TYR A 522 22.53 -5.30 -15.15
N LEU A 523 21.81 -5.27 -14.02
CA LEU A 523 21.82 -4.14 -13.10
C LEU A 523 23.17 -3.94 -12.38
N PHE A 524 23.86 -5.05 -12.10
CA PHE A 524 25.09 -5.08 -11.32
C PHE A 524 26.27 -5.61 -12.13
N SER A 525 27.35 -4.82 -12.13
CA SER A 525 28.67 -5.31 -12.55
C SER A 525 29.32 -6.16 -11.46
N ILE A 526 30.46 -6.80 -11.79
CA ILE A 526 31.30 -7.51 -10.81
C ILE A 526 31.74 -6.54 -9.71
N GLU A 527 32.16 -5.32 -10.08
CA GLU A 527 32.58 -4.28 -9.13
C GLU A 527 31.44 -3.78 -8.25
N ASP A 528 30.24 -3.59 -8.82
CA ASP A 528 29.09 -3.18 -8.03
C ASP A 528 28.71 -4.24 -7.01
N SER A 529 28.76 -5.51 -7.39
CA SER A 529 28.49 -6.65 -6.50
C SER A 529 29.52 -6.72 -5.37
N MET A 530 30.82 -6.57 -5.69
CA MET A 530 31.89 -6.47 -4.68
C MET A 530 31.69 -5.30 -3.71
N ARG A 531 31.21 -4.17 -4.22
CA ARG A 531 30.93 -2.98 -3.40
C ARG A 531 29.70 -3.18 -2.51
N ALA A 532 28.66 -3.84 -3.03
CA ALA A 532 27.46 -4.19 -2.27
C ALA A 532 27.78 -5.16 -1.12
N MET A 533 28.59 -6.21 -1.37
CA MET A 533 29.07 -7.12 -0.31
C MET A 533 29.76 -6.37 0.84
N GLY A 534 30.55 -5.34 0.53
CA GLY A 534 31.24 -4.54 1.54
C GLY A 534 30.34 -3.60 2.33
N HIS A 535 29.31 -3.04 1.67
CA HIS A 535 28.39 -2.08 2.28
C HIS A 535 27.31 -2.75 3.12
N LEU A 536 26.77 -3.88 2.65
CA LEU A 536 25.68 -4.63 3.28
C LEU A 536 26.22 -5.79 4.13
N ILE A 537 27.39 -5.57 4.73
CA ILE A 537 28.15 -6.59 5.47
C ILE A 537 27.41 -7.16 6.67
N SER A 538 26.47 -6.41 7.25
CA SER A 538 25.68 -6.86 8.40
C SER A 538 24.67 -7.97 8.07
N ASN A 539 24.42 -8.27 6.79
CA ASN A 539 23.46 -9.28 6.35
C ASN A 539 24.17 -10.39 5.54
N PRO A 540 24.46 -11.56 6.16
CA PRO A 540 25.15 -12.67 5.49
C PRO A 540 24.45 -13.19 4.23
N SER A 541 23.13 -13.27 4.23
CA SER A 541 22.31 -13.72 3.09
C SER A 541 22.50 -12.79 1.88
N VAL A 542 22.53 -11.48 2.11
CA VAL A 542 22.78 -10.48 1.06
C VAL A 542 24.20 -10.57 0.51
N VAL A 543 25.19 -10.79 1.38
CA VAL A 543 26.58 -10.99 0.96
C VAL A 543 26.70 -12.23 0.07
N GLY A 544 26.07 -13.35 0.47
CA GLY A 544 26.02 -14.58 -0.33
C GLY A 544 25.41 -14.34 -1.71
N TYR A 545 24.27 -13.65 -1.76
CA TYR A 545 23.61 -13.30 -3.01
C TYR A 545 24.49 -12.47 -3.96
N PHE A 546 25.16 -11.42 -3.46
CA PHE A 546 26.05 -10.61 -4.29
C PHE A 546 27.35 -11.33 -4.66
N LEU A 547 27.80 -12.29 -3.85
CA LEU A 547 28.89 -13.18 -4.23
C LEU A 547 28.48 -14.03 -5.44
N GLU A 548 27.36 -14.73 -5.36
CA GLU A 548 26.82 -15.55 -6.45
C GLU A 548 26.67 -14.73 -7.72
N ASN A 549 26.09 -13.53 -7.62
CA ASN A 549 25.97 -12.62 -8.76
C ASN A 549 27.34 -12.28 -9.36
N ALA A 550 28.32 -11.90 -8.54
CA ALA A 550 29.68 -11.58 -9.02
C ALA A 550 30.36 -12.77 -9.72
N VAL A 551 30.13 -14.00 -9.23
CA VAL A 551 30.64 -15.24 -9.83
C VAL A 551 29.98 -15.51 -11.17
N LEU A 552 28.66 -15.51 -11.24
CA LEU A 552 27.93 -15.72 -12.48
C LEU A 552 28.31 -14.68 -13.53
N ARG A 553 28.44 -13.40 -13.13
CA ARG A 553 28.95 -12.34 -14.03
C ARG A 553 30.38 -12.57 -14.47
N SER A 554 31.25 -13.09 -13.61
CA SER A 554 32.63 -13.45 -13.98
C SER A 554 32.64 -14.52 -15.05
N ILE A 555 31.84 -15.59 -14.88
CA ILE A 555 31.68 -16.67 -15.86
C ILE A 555 31.19 -16.12 -17.19
N VAL A 556 30.16 -15.26 -17.18
CA VAL A 556 29.62 -14.63 -18.40
C VAL A 556 30.67 -13.80 -19.15
N THR A 557 31.52 -13.06 -18.43
CA THR A 557 32.48 -12.15 -19.04
C THR A 557 33.79 -12.80 -19.49
N ALA A 558 34.27 -13.82 -18.76
CA ALA A 558 35.61 -14.36 -18.92
C ALA A 558 35.65 -15.88 -19.10
N GLY A 559 34.56 -16.59 -18.79
CA GLY A 559 34.51 -18.05 -18.73
C GLY A 559 35.07 -18.63 -17.43
N ILE A 560 35.48 -19.89 -17.47
CA ILE A 560 36.08 -20.67 -16.39
C ILE A 560 37.38 -21.28 -16.93
N PRO A 561 38.52 -20.58 -16.83
CA PRO A 561 39.77 -21.00 -17.48
C PRO A 561 40.26 -22.38 -17.05
N CYS A 562 40.07 -22.76 -15.78
CA CYS A 562 40.49 -24.06 -15.26
C CYS A 562 39.69 -25.26 -15.81
N LEU A 563 38.62 -25.01 -16.58
CA LEU A 563 37.85 -26.02 -17.32
C LEU A 563 37.97 -25.82 -18.85
N ASP A 564 38.96 -25.05 -19.30
CA ASP A 564 39.16 -24.68 -20.71
C ASP A 564 37.93 -23.98 -21.33
N ILE A 565 37.20 -23.22 -20.53
CA ILE A 565 36.08 -22.39 -20.97
C ILE A 565 36.58 -20.95 -20.96
N ILE A 566 36.97 -20.41 -22.11
CA ILE A 566 37.66 -19.12 -22.18
C ILE A 566 36.85 -18.10 -22.97
N GLY A 567 36.68 -16.89 -22.43
CA GLY A 567 36.06 -15.76 -23.11
C GLY A 567 34.56 -15.63 -22.86
N PRO A 568 33.95 -14.53 -23.33
CA PRO A 568 32.57 -14.17 -22.99
C PRO A 568 31.55 -15.16 -23.57
N MET A 569 30.37 -15.21 -22.95
CA MET A 569 29.23 -16.00 -23.41
C MET A 569 27.91 -15.28 -23.13
N PRO A 570 26.84 -15.51 -23.91
CA PRO A 570 25.52 -15.00 -23.60
C PRO A 570 24.94 -15.66 -22.33
N GLN A 571 24.07 -14.92 -21.66
CA GLN A 571 23.29 -15.42 -20.52
C GLN A 571 21.80 -15.37 -20.86
N PHE A 572 21.08 -16.45 -20.53
CA PHE A 572 19.64 -16.59 -20.70
C PHE A 572 18.95 -16.90 -19.37
N ILE A 573 17.75 -16.37 -19.18
CA ILE A 573 16.93 -16.65 -18.00
C ILE A 573 15.87 -17.71 -18.37
N PHE A 574 15.69 -18.75 -17.55
CA PHE A 574 14.67 -19.78 -17.76
C PHE A 574 13.76 -19.95 -16.54
N GLN A 575 12.53 -20.45 -16.71
CA GLN A 575 11.56 -20.54 -15.60
C GLN A 575 11.62 -21.87 -14.85
N GLU A 576 11.45 -22.99 -15.56
CA GLU A 576 11.52 -24.34 -14.99
C GLU A 576 12.73 -25.08 -15.56
N PHE A 577 12.74 -25.32 -16.87
CA PHE A 577 13.86 -25.88 -17.60
C PHE A 577 14.23 -24.96 -18.78
N PRO A 578 15.51 -24.91 -19.18
CA PRO A 578 15.96 -24.06 -20.28
C PRO A 578 15.56 -24.64 -21.64
N SER A 579 15.07 -23.77 -22.52
CA SER A 579 15.10 -24.03 -23.96
C SER A 579 16.46 -23.59 -24.49
N TYR A 580 17.33 -24.55 -24.81
CA TYR A 580 18.70 -24.25 -25.20
C TYR A 580 18.74 -23.55 -26.57
N ASN A 581 19.45 -22.42 -26.62
CA ASN A 581 19.78 -21.76 -27.86
C ASN A 581 21.03 -22.40 -28.48
N LEU A 582 20.81 -23.32 -29.42
CA LEU A 582 21.86 -24.11 -30.09
C LEU A 582 22.70 -23.31 -31.10
N SER A 583 22.37 -22.03 -31.34
CA SER A 583 23.17 -21.15 -32.21
C SER A 583 24.46 -20.66 -31.56
N HIS A 584 24.59 -20.82 -30.24
CA HIS A 584 25.79 -20.44 -29.50
C HIS A 584 26.62 -21.66 -29.13
N GLU A 585 27.92 -21.63 -29.44
CA GLU A 585 28.87 -22.67 -29.02
C GLU A 585 28.96 -22.81 -27.49
N LYS A 586 28.64 -21.75 -26.75
CA LYS A 586 28.50 -21.78 -25.30
C LYS A 586 27.54 -20.71 -24.81
N ALA A 587 26.79 -21.02 -23.75
CA ALA A 587 25.85 -20.09 -23.12
C ALA A 587 25.61 -20.46 -21.65
N LEU A 588 25.33 -19.45 -20.82
CA LEU A 588 24.95 -19.63 -19.43
C LEU A 588 23.43 -19.47 -19.27
N TYR A 589 22.78 -20.38 -18.59
CA TYR A 589 21.35 -20.38 -18.31
C TYR A 589 21.15 -20.24 -16.81
N VAL A 590 20.38 -19.24 -16.38
CA VAL A 590 20.15 -18.92 -14.97
C VAL A 590 18.65 -19.04 -14.65
N PRO A 591 18.26 -19.77 -13.60
CA PRO A 591 16.85 -19.93 -13.23
C PRO A 591 16.24 -18.61 -12.75
N ARG A 592 15.01 -18.34 -13.20
CA ARG A 592 14.19 -17.20 -12.81
C ARG A 592 13.65 -17.37 -11.39
N THR A 593 13.38 -18.60 -10.98
CA THR A 593 12.80 -18.93 -9.68
C THR A 593 13.85 -18.80 -8.59
N TYR A 594 13.43 -18.37 -7.39
CA TYR A 594 14.31 -18.37 -6.22
C TYR A 594 14.56 -19.79 -5.73
N ASN A 595 15.79 -20.05 -5.27
CA ASN A 595 16.21 -21.33 -4.69
C ASN A 595 15.81 -22.51 -5.58
N PHE A 596 16.17 -22.41 -6.88
CA PHE A 596 15.98 -23.52 -7.78
C PHE A 596 16.76 -24.70 -7.20
N PRO A 597 16.10 -25.78 -6.73
CA PRO A 597 16.62 -26.55 -5.59
C PRO A 597 18.01 -27.18 -5.80
N ALA A 598 18.38 -27.38 -7.06
CA ALA A 598 19.53 -28.14 -7.46
C ALA A 598 20.75 -27.31 -7.92
N ILE A 599 20.57 -26.08 -8.40
CA ILE A 599 21.62 -25.33 -9.11
C ILE A 599 21.38 -23.82 -9.13
N ASP A 600 22.46 -23.06 -9.25
CA ASP A 600 22.43 -21.60 -9.46
C ASP A 600 22.48 -21.23 -10.94
N ALA A 601 23.06 -22.08 -11.79
CA ALA A 601 23.10 -21.91 -13.24
C ALA A 601 23.41 -23.22 -13.97
N ILE A 602 23.26 -23.23 -15.29
CA ILE A 602 23.78 -24.27 -16.19
C ILE A 602 24.57 -23.61 -17.30
N LEU A 603 25.81 -24.07 -17.51
CA LEU A 603 26.56 -23.74 -18.71
C LEU A 603 26.38 -24.86 -19.73
N LEU A 604 25.99 -24.52 -20.94
CA LEU A 604 25.99 -25.42 -22.09
C LEU A 604 27.20 -25.10 -22.96
N ARG A 605 27.96 -26.12 -23.36
CA ARG A 605 29.02 -26.04 -24.38
C ARG A 605 28.72 -27.02 -25.50
N LEU A 606 28.69 -26.54 -26.73
CA LEU A 606 28.35 -27.32 -27.92
C LEU A 606 29.56 -27.46 -28.85
N ASN A 607 29.75 -28.67 -29.35
CA ASN A 607 30.54 -28.93 -30.53
C ASN A 607 29.57 -29.42 -31.62
N ASN A 608 29.21 -28.51 -32.53
CA ASN A 608 28.24 -28.77 -33.58
C ASN A 608 28.78 -29.70 -34.68
N VAL A 609 30.10 -29.82 -34.82
CA VAL A 609 30.75 -30.70 -35.81
C VAL A 609 30.64 -32.15 -35.37
N ASP A 610 31.03 -32.42 -34.13
CA ASP A 610 31.04 -33.78 -33.57
C ASP A 610 29.69 -34.17 -32.93
N LYS A 611 28.71 -33.27 -32.97
CA LYS A 611 27.41 -33.42 -32.29
C LYS A 611 27.59 -33.81 -30.81
N LYS A 612 28.45 -33.09 -30.09
CA LYS A 612 28.68 -33.26 -28.65
C LYS A 612 28.17 -32.06 -27.87
N ALA A 613 27.47 -32.32 -26.78
CA ALA A 613 27.04 -31.31 -25.84
C ALA A 613 27.65 -31.61 -24.47
N GLU A 614 28.22 -30.60 -23.83
CA GLU A 614 28.59 -30.68 -22.43
C GLU A 614 27.66 -29.80 -21.62
N LEU A 615 26.92 -30.45 -20.72
CA LEU A 615 26.05 -29.79 -19.76
C LEU A 615 26.82 -29.65 -18.44
N ILE A 616 26.98 -28.42 -17.99
CA ILE A 616 27.71 -28.09 -16.77
C ILE A 616 26.77 -27.39 -15.79
N PRO A 617 26.00 -28.15 -14.98
CA PRO A 617 25.22 -27.59 -13.88
C PRO A 617 26.17 -27.00 -12.84
N ILE A 618 25.88 -25.79 -12.36
CA ILE A 618 26.74 -25.01 -11.46
C ILE A 618 26.02 -24.80 -10.14
N GLN A 619 26.68 -25.19 -9.05
CA GLN A 619 26.31 -24.82 -7.69
C GLN A 619 27.46 -24.02 -7.06
N ILE A 620 27.16 -22.80 -6.65
CA ILE A 620 28.02 -21.91 -5.87
C ILE A 620 27.66 -22.13 -4.40
N THR A 621 28.66 -22.40 -3.58
CA THR A 621 28.42 -22.64 -2.15
C THR A 621 29.56 -22.12 -1.29
N ILE A 622 29.17 -21.46 -0.21
CA ILE A 622 30.07 -20.94 0.82
C ILE A 622 30.12 -21.87 2.04
N GLN A 623 29.11 -22.75 2.20
CA GLN A 623 28.99 -23.65 3.33
C GLN A 623 29.79 -24.95 3.10
N LYS A 624 30.29 -25.56 4.18
CA LYS A 624 31.05 -26.83 4.18
C LYS A 624 30.18 -28.08 4.06
N ALA A 625 28.92 -27.98 4.48
CA ALA A 625 27.93 -29.05 4.35
C ALA A 625 27.01 -28.71 3.17
N HIS A 626 26.85 -29.65 2.26
CA HIS A 626 26.10 -29.43 1.02
C HIS A 626 24.77 -30.17 1.05
N ARG A 627 23.73 -29.55 0.50
CA ARG A 627 22.52 -30.26 0.05
C ARG A 627 22.94 -31.32 -0.97
N ASN A 628 22.10 -32.34 -1.16
CA ASN A 628 22.30 -33.31 -2.23
C ASN A 628 21.89 -32.72 -3.60
N SER A 629 22.48 -31.58 -3.97
CA SER A 629 22.15 -30.81 -5.18
C SER A 629 22.32 -31.63 -6.45
N GLU A 630 23.34 -32.49 -6.50
CA GLU A 630 23.52 -33.46 -7.59
C GLU A 630 22.30 -34.39 -7.72
N GLU A 631 21.88 -35.06 -6.63
CA GLU A 631 20.69 -35.92 -6.66
C GLU A 631 19.43 -35.14 -7.05
N GLN A 632 19.25 -33.92 -6.53
CA GLN A 632 18.11 -33.07 -6.86
C GLN A 632 18.10 -32.66 -8.34
N PHE A 633 19.27 -32.39 -8.92
CA PHE A 633 19.42 -32.09 -10.34
C PHE A 633 18.98 -33.28 -11.19
N PHE A 634 19.52 -34.46 -10.90
CA PHE A 634 19.27 -35.67 -11.69
C PHE A 634 17.86 -36.26 -11.52
N ASN A 635 17.14 -35.92 -10.44
CA ASN A 635 15.73 -36.30 -10.29
C ASN A 635 14.84 -35.89 -11.49
N ASN A 636 15.25 -34.84 -12.21
CA ASN A 636 14.56 -34.33 -13.40
C ASN A 636 15.41 -34.46 -14.67
N TRP A 637 16.31 -35.45 -14.75
CA TRP A 637 17.28 -35.63 -15.84
C TRP A 637 16.66 -35.54 -17.25
N SER A 638 15.48 -36.13 -17.47
CA SER A 638 14.79 -36.08 -18.77
C SER A 638 14.54 -34.66 -19.27
N PHE A 639 14.19 -33.74 -18.37
CA PHE A 639 13.88 -32.36 -18.74
C PHE A 639 15.13 -31.52 -19.00
N TRP A 640 16.29 -31.91 -18.44
CA TRP A 640 17.55 -31.21 -18.67
C TRP A 640 18.18 -31.48 -20.02
N HIS A 641 17.76 -32.52 -20.74
CA HIS A 641 18.31 -32.85 -22.06
C HIS A 641 17.27 -32.88 -23.20
N ASP A 642 16.01 -32.51 -22.95
CA ASP A 642 14.87 -32.53 -23.87
C ASP A 642 15.05 -31.73 -25.19
N TYR A 643 16.12 -30.92 -25.30
CA TYR A 643 16.49 -30.15 -26.49
C TYR A 643 17.85 -30.54 -27.09
N LEU A 644 18.46 -31.61 -26.58
CA LEU A 644 19.80 -32.07 -26.94
C LEU A 644 19.79 -33.49 -27.54
N ASP A 645 18.64 -33.97 -28.02
CA ASP A 645 18.47 -35.33 -28.56
C ASP A 645 19.45 -35.67 -29.71
N ASP A 646 19.83 -34.66 -30.50
CA ASP A 646 20.78 -34.80 -31.61
C ASP A 646 22.25 -34.78 -31.15
N TYR A 647 22.52 -34.69 -29.86
CA TYR A 647 23.85 -34.56 -29.29
C TYR A 647 24.18 -35.71 -28.33
N ASP A 648 25.43 -36.14 -28.36
CA ASP A 648 26.02 -36.94 -27.30
C ASP A 648 26.28 -36.03 -26.08
N VAL A 649 25.48 -36.21 -25.02
CA VAL A 649 25.46 -35.34 -23.83
C VAL A 649 26.40 -35.86 -22.75
N LYS A 650 27.47 -35.10 -22.49
CA LYS A 650 28.32 -35.28 -21.31
C LYS A 650 27.90 -34.34 -20.19
N VAL A 651 27.89 -34.82 -18.94
CA VAL A 651 27.60 -33.99 -17.76
C VAL A 651 28.83 -33.79 -16.91
N THR A 652 29.11 -32.53 -16.55
CA THR A 652 30.09 -32.16 -15.52
C THR A 652 29.39 -31.32 -14.45
N PHE A 653 29.04 -31.88 -13.30
CA PHE A 653 28.45 -31.11 -12.20
C PHE A 653 29.53 -30.30 -11.49
N LEU A 654 29.41 -28.97 -11.51
CA LEU A 654 30.43 -28.05 -11.04
C LEU A 654 30.05 -27.41 -9.71
N TRP A 655 30.86 -27.69 -8.69
CA TRP A 655 30.84 -27.02 -7.40
C TRP A 655 31.87 -25.89 -7.37
N ILE A 656 31.42 -24.66 -7.17
CA ILE A 656 32.27 -23.49 -6.92
C ILE A 656 32.24 -23.21 -5.42
N THR A 657 33.34 -23.52 -4.73
CA THR A 657 33.39 -23.52 -3.27
C THR A 657 34.27 -22.41 -2.71
N SER A 658 34.01 -22.01 -1.46
CA SER A 658 34.88 -21.07 -0.73
C SER A 658 36.15 -21.72 -0.17
N ASP A 659 36.18 -23.05 -0.07
CA ASP A 659 37.28 -23.84 0.46
C ASP A 659 37.59 -25.08 -0.39
N GLY A 660 38.78 -25.64 -0.22
CA GLY A 660 39.22 -26.84 -0.94
C GLY A 660 40.15 -26.56 -2.13
N GLY A 661 40.75 -27.64 -2.63
CA GLY A 661 41.54 -27.65 -3.86
C GLY A 661 40.71 -28.16 -5.04
N PHE A 662 41.29 -28.09 -6.23
CA PHE A 662 40.69 -28.70 -7.41
C PHE A 662 40.52 -30.21 -7.19
N LYS A 663 39.29 -30.72 -7.33
CA LYS A 663 38.97 -32.16 -7.23
C LYS A 663 37.99 -32.53 -8.33
N ARG A 664 38.24 -33.64 -9.03
CA ARG A 664 37.31 -34.21 -10.01
C ARG A 664 37.10 -35.69 -9.68
N THR A 665 35.84 -36.12 -9.65
CA THR A 665 35.44 -37.50 -9.37
C THR A 665 34.48 -37.93 -10.47
N SER A 666 34.78 -39.03 -11.16
CA SER A 666 33.86 -39.61 -12.13
C SER A 666 32.88 -40.53 -11.40
N MET A 667 31.61 -40.41 -11.74
CA MET A 667 30.49 -41.12 -11.14
C MET A 667 29.87 -42.00 -12.21
N GLU A 668 29.70 -43.28 -11.90
CA GLU A 668 29.07 -44.26 -12.80
C GLU A 668 27.55 -44.14 -12.78
N GLU A 669 26.94 -44.48 -13.92
CA GLU A 669 25.49 -44.52 -14.11
C GLU A 669 24.81 -45.32 -13.01
N ARG A 670 23.70 -44.79 -12.51
CA ARG A 670 22.85 -45.49 -11.55
C ARG A 670 21.46 -45.71 -12.11
N LEU A 671 21.07 -46.97 -12.21
CA LEU A 671 19.72 -47.40 -12.59
C LEU A 671 18.89 -47.80 -11.36
N ARG A 672 17.58 -47.53 -11.40
CA ARG A 672 16.60 -47.96 -10.40
C ARG A 672 15.50 -48.77 -11.07
N LYS A 673 15.27 -50.00 -10.59
CA LYS A 673 14.14 -50.84 -11.02
C LYS A 673 12.83 -50.28 -10.47
N THR A 674 11.83 -50.13 -11.35
CA THR A 674 10.47 -49.76 -10.98
C THR A 674 9.67 -50.98 -10.53
N ARG A 675 8.52 -50.76 -9.89
CA ARG A 675 7.60 -51.85 -9.47
C ARG A 675 7.08 -52.69 -10.65
N GLY A 676 7.14 -52.17 -11.88
CA GLY A 676 6.76 -52.87 -13.11
C GLY A 676 7.91 -53.58 -13.84
N GLY A 677 9.12 -53.60 -13.27
CA GLY A 677 10.29 -54.27 -13.85
C GLY A 677 11.08 -53.44 -14.88
N SER A 678 10.63 -52.24 -15.25
CA SER A 678 11.42 -51.32 -16.08
C SER A 678 12.55 -50.68 -15.28
N GLU A 679 13.69 -50.42 -15.92
CA GLU A 679 14.80 -49.68 -15.34
C GLU A 679 14.65 -48.19 -15.65
N LYS A 680 14.80 -47.34 -14.64
CA LYS A 680 14.81 -45.88 -14.76
C LYS A 680 16.18 -45.36 -14.38
N VAL A 681 16.80 -44.57 -15.27
CA VAL A 681 18.04 -43.85 -14.96
C VAL A 681 17.78 -42.91 -13.78
N VAL A 682 18.56 -43.07 -12.71
CA VAL A 682 18.59 -42.17 -11.56
C VAL A 682 19.51 -40.99 -11.88
N TRP A 683 20.68 -41.29 -12.45
CA TRP A 683 21.60 -40.33 -13.06
C TRP A 683 22.48 -41.05 -14.11
N PRO A 684 22.90 -40.37 -15.19
CA PRO A 684 23.84 -40.90 -16.18
C PRO A 684 25.28 -40.94 -15.63
N ASP A 685 26.24 -41.39 -16.42
CA ASP A 685 27.67 -41.14 -16.15
C ASP A 685 27.93 -39.62 -16.10
N TYR A 686 28.61 -39.14 -15.07
CA TYR A 686 28.97 -37.72 -14.95
C TYR A 686 30.26 -37.50 -14.18
N ASP A 687 30.87 -36.32 -14.38
CA ASP A 687 31.99 -35.85 -13.58
C ASP A 687 31.51 -34.86 -12.51
N SER A 688 31.81 -35.11 -11.24
CA SER A 688 31.65 -34.14 -10.15
C SER A 688 32.96 -33.37 -9.95
N ALA A 689 32.95 -32.07 -10.24
CA ALA A 689 34.12 -31.20 -10.20
C ALA A 689 33.97 -30.13 -9.12
N TYR A 690 34.99 -29.97 -8.28
CA TYR A 690 35.09 -28.94 -7.25
C TYR A 690 36.22 -27.98 -7.62
N ILE A 691 35.89 -26.70 -7.74
CA ILE A 691 36.88 -25.64 -7.96
C ILE A 691 36.74 -24.55 -6.90
N PRO A 692 37.85 -24.01 -6.38
CA PRO A 692 37.77 -22.90 -5.46
C PRO A 692 37.41 -21.61 -6.21
N LEU A 693 36.62 -20.75 -5.57
CA LEU A 693 36.15 -19.46 -6.10
C LEU A 693 37.26 -18.61 -6.73
N LYS A 694 38.48 -18.66 -6.18
CA LYS A 694 39.64 -17.93 -6.68
C LYS A 694 40.02 -18.28 -8.13
N GLU A 695 39.69 -19.49 -8.58
CA GLU A 695 39.94 -19.96 -9.95
C GLU A 695 38.93 -19.38 -10.95
N VAL A 696 37.76 -18.94 -10.46
CA VAL A 696 36.78 -18.22 -11.28
C VAL A 696 37.10 -16.74 -11.28
N ASN A 697 37.32 -16.14 -10.11
CA ASN A 697 37.72 -14.74 -9.98
C ASN A 697 38.44 -14.46 -8.66
N GLY A 698 39.77 -14.31 -8.73
CA GLY A 698 40.61 -14.04 -7.56
C GLY A 698 40.30 -12.71 -6.83
N SER A 699 39.82 -11.69 -7.55
CA SER A 699 39.46 -10.40 -6.94
C SER A 699 38.16 -10.49 -6.13
N VAL A 700 37.15 -11.18 -6.67
CA VAL A 700 35.90 -11.46 -5.96
C VAL A 700 36.16 -12.28 -4.71
N TRP A 701 37.02 -13.32 -4.82
CA TRP A 701 37.43 -14.13 -3.67
C TRP A 701 38.09 -13.30 -2.57
N ARG A 702 39.10 -12.48 -2.92
CA ARG A 702 39.79 -11.61 -1.95
C ARG A 702 38.80 -10.70 -1.25
N LYS A 703 37.87 -10.11 -2.01
CA LYS A 703 36.85 -9.24 -1.43
C LYS A 703 35.95 -9.97 -0.46
N TYR A 704 35.49 -11.17 -0.81
CA TYR A 704 34.68 -12.00 0.06
C TYR A 704 35.43 -12.36 1.36
N GLN A 705 36.72 -12.69 1.29
CA GLN A 705 37.53 -12.95 2.49
C GLN A 705 37.62 -11.72 3.42
N GLU A 706 37.84 -10.53 2.85
CA GLU A 706 37.85 -9.27 3.62
C GLU A 706 36.52 -9.03 4.33
N VAL A 707 35.40 -9.25 3.63
CA VAL A 707 34.05 -9.07 4.17
C VAL A 707 33.79 -10.08 5.28
N LYS A 708 34.11 -11.36 5.06
CA LYS A 708 33.93 -12.42 6.06
C LYS A 708 34.74 -12.16 7.33
N ALA A 709 35.98 -11.71 7.20
CA ALA A 709 36.83 -11.35 8.35
C ALA A 709 36.23 -10.19 9.16
N LYS A 710 35.65 -9.19 8.49
CA LYS A 710 34.96 -8.08 9.15
C LYS A 710 33.62 -8.50 9.79
N GLN A 711 32.86 -9.41 9.17
CA GLN A 711 31.63 -9.95 9.76
C GLN A 711 31.89 -10.63 11.09
N ALA A 712 32.95 -11.44 11.17
CA ALA A 712 33.36 -12.11 12.40
C ALA A 712 33.73 -11.15 13.55
N LEU A 713 34.08 -9.90 13.23
CA LEU A 713 34.37 -8.85 14.22
C LEU A 713 33.11 -8.07 14.64
N LEU A 714 32.11 -7.97 13.75
CA LEU A 714 30.91 -7.14 13.94
C LEU A 714 29.72 -7.91 14.52
N LEU A 715 29.65 -9.21 14.26
CA LEU A 715 28.59 -10.11 14.72
C LEU A 715 29.21 -11.09 15.74
N PRO A 716 29.18 -10.78 17.05
CA PRO A 716 29.49 -11.80 18.03
C PRO A 716 28.41 -12.89 17.94
N ASN A 717 28.87 -14.14 17.83
CA ASN A 717 28.05 -15.36 17.69
C ASN A 717 26.85 -15.41 18.63
#